data_AF-A0A9R0EVI6-F1
#
_entry.id   AF-A0A9R0EVI6-F1
#
_cell.length_a   1.000
_cell.length_b   1.000
_cell.length_c   1.000
_cell.angle_alpha   90.00
_cell.angle_beta   90.00
_cell.angle_gamma   90.00
#
_symmetry.space_group_name_H-M   'P 1'
#
loop_
_entity.id
_entity.type
_entity.pdbx_description
1 polymer ?
#
loop_
_entity_poly.entity_id
_entity_poly.type
_entity_poly.pdbx_seq_one_letter_code
_entity_poly.pdbx_strand_id
1 'polypeptide(L)'
;MLSELYDNTEDTYITYTCLIKSMLAKYDVPKATIPEPGGNHTVINCKKPTTCKLCHKRHHSLLHPNLDGTNKRDTASKPTVVEASPSTSSAPVVSCISTNTVPVPGQVLLATALVKAESKTGNYQVVRALLDQGSQACFVTEDTVQFLRLKKIPIHGMVSGLGQKSTIAKYMVNITIQSRVDSGFKLNFNAYVISKITSYLPDQALNKNTFNWLDITNLQLADPQFNQPSKIDILLGADVYGCIIKTGIIKSPTATLIAQNTTLGWILSGVVHRSNINNSSSYTQPCVSVAHAQFNLDQILKQFWEIQDQTSTKKVLSPEEQQCEDFYKATTKRRADGRYEVRLPFRVKDPQCTAGDSRAIAENRLKSLEKRLAKNTELKEKYTDVIEEYLRLGHLRPVKQDDGKKEIAVYLPHHAVVREDKTTTKVRVVFNASQKNNRGVSLNDTLMVGPTLQAELRHTIMRWRTHSIGLVADIIKMYRQIRVADEDAMFQRILWRSSPNESIKDYELVTVTFGTASAPYLAVRTLHQIAYDEGDEYPLVSEKVLSCYYMDDLLTGCDDVTTGIQIYKQMKELLAKGGFELQKWSTNNKELLDQINTIEYKVESNEENESKAKDRDQKELEMKLDNTMKILGLTWDRNDDSFRYTVHLPPLQNTPATKRTVISDIARLFDPLGWLAPTIVVAKIFIQKLWLAGLGWDEPLTKNLTEEWRTYREELTLLTEVHIPRWLGKTIETDVELHGFCDASKVAYSAVVYMRLTKDVGEVKVSLLAAKTRVAPIKQVSIPRLELCGAVLLSQLLMETAEVLNIPKDKVKAWTDSTVVLAWINSHPSKWKTFVANRTSEILTTMTASQWFHVSTKDNPADVASRGLSPGLFTQNTMWFSGPQFLKEKEIIYIRPKDLEINLEQSIKTHVGVIISDDFDLLERFSSLSKLLRVVAYCRRFLNRDTRSKHYLQKKEIHEALECCIKIVQKKEFSTEYKQLYDKSDLPLKNSTLKSLCPYLDDKGIMKVQGRIDKAPLDELIKHPIILPKKSHFTLLLIADAHSKTLHGGPQLMINYLRTAYWIIGVRELVKLYVRKCIICVAGLVARGNAASVCKCGGAALSVHAAAAGGALSAQTS
;
A
#
# COMPACT_ATOMS: atom_id res chain seq x y z
N MET A 1 15.93 -41.34 -35.52
CA MET A 1 15.01 -42.44 -35.15
C MET A 1 15.07 -42.88 -33.67
N LEU A 2 15.98 -42.37 -32.83
CA LEU A 2 15.93 -42.56 -31.36
C LEU A 2 15.55 -41.28 -30.59
N SER A 3 15.30 -40.17 -31.29
CA SER A 3 14.82 -38.90 -30.73
C SER A 3 13.30 -38.73 -30.77
N GLU A 4 12.57 -39.48 -31.61
CA GLU A 4 11.10 -39.41 -31.72
C GLU A 4 10.34 -40.28 -30.69
N LEU A 5 11.07 -41.02 -29.84
CA LEU A 5 10.49 -41.87 -28.79
C LEU A 5 10.42 -41.19 -27.41
N TYR A 6 11.02 -40.02 -27.23
CA TYR A 6 10.99 -39.30 -25.95
C TYR A 6 9.89 -38.25 -25.86
N ASP A 7 9.46 -37.66 -26.98
CA ASP A 7 8.47 -36.56 -27.01
C ASP A 7 7.01 -36.99 -26.79
N ASN A 8 6.71 -38.28 -26.65
CA ASN A 8 5.37 -38.76 -26.32
C ASN A 8 5.27 -39.45 -24.95
N THR A 9 6.33 -39.44 -24.13
CA THR A 9 6.29 -40.13 -22.84
C THR A 9 5.72 -39.28 -21.72
N GLU A 10 5.96 -37.97 -21.69
CA GLU A 10 5.50 -37.10 -20.61
C GLU A 10 4.00 -36.83 -20.67
N ASP A 11 3.44 -36.53 -21.84
CA ASP A 11 1.99 -36.35 -22.02
C ASP A 11 1.22 -37.65 -21.82
N THR A 12 1.75 -38.78 -22.32
CA THR A 12 1.15 -40.10 -22.07
C THR A 12 1.19 -40.43 -20.56
N TYR A 13 2.32 -40.18 -19.89
CA TYR A 13 2.51 -40.43 -18.46
C TYR A 13 1.66 -39.51 -17.57
N ILE A 14 1.55 -38.22 -17.90
CA ILE A 14 0.69 -37.25 -17.21
C ILE A 14 -0.79 -37.62 -17.39
N THR A 15 -1.18 -38.09 -18.57
CA THR A 15 -2.54 -38.58 -18.85
C THR A 15 -2.88 -39.81 -18.00
N TYR A 16 -1.96 -40.79 -17.91
CA TYR A 16 -2.13 -41.94 -17.00
C TYR A 16 -2.12 -41.55 -15.51
N THR A 17 -1.34 -40.55 -15.12
CA THR A 17 -1.20 -40.11 -13.72
C THR A 17 -2.44 -39.34 -13.25
N CYS A 18 -3.05 -38.54 -14.12
CA CYS A 18 -4.34 -37.87 -13.86
C CYS A 18 -5.50 -38.89 -13.83
N LEU A 19 -5.47 -39.90 -14.71
CA LEU A 19 -6.44 -41.01 -14.69
C LEU A 19 -6.38 -41.83 -13.40
N ILE A 20 -5.17 -42.14 -12.92
CA ILE A 20 -4.97 -42.97 -11.72
C ILE A 20 -5.29 -42.17 -10.45
N LYS A 21 -5.04 -40.85 -10.44
CA LYS A 21 -5.58 -39.94 -9.40
C LYS A 21 -7.10 -39.95 -9.35
N SER A 22 -7.76 -39.92 -10.51
CA SER A 22 -9.22 -39.98 -10.63
C SER A 22 -9.78 -41.33 -10.13
N MET A 23 -9.20 -42.46 -10.55
CA MET A 23 -9.63 -43.80 -10.09
C MET A 23 -9.38 -44.03 -8.60
N LEU A 24 -8.22 -43.62 -8.06
CA LEU A 24 -7.92 -43.77 -6.63
C LEU A 24 -8.73 -42.82 -5.74
N ALA A 25 -9.19 -41.69 -6.28
CA ALA A 25 -10.12 -40.79 -5.59
C ALA A 25 -11.57 -41.29 -5.60
N LYS A 26 -11.98 -42.05 -6.63
CA LYS A 26 -13.34 -42.59 -6.78
C LYS A 26 -13.60 -43.85 -5.93
N TYR A 27 -12.55 -44.60 -5.58
CA TYR A 27 -12.63 -45.83 -4.78
C TYR A 27 -11.85 -45.67 -3.48
N ASP A 28 -12.48 -45.01 -2.50
CA ASP A 28 -11.99 -44.67 -1.17
C ASP A 28 -10.84 -45.58 -0.68
N VAL A 29 -9.60 -45.13 -0.90
CA VAL A 29 -8.44 -45.66 -0.18
C VAL A 29 -8.51 -44.97 1.17
N PRO A 30 -8.68 -45.70 2.28
CA PRO A 30 -8.54 -45.07 3.59
C PRO A 30 -7.18 -44.40 3.57
N LYS A 31 -7.15 -43.08 3.74
CA LYS A 31 -5.91 -42.37 4.03
C LYS A 31 -5.21 -43.19 5.09
N ALA A 32 -4.00 -43.67 4.79
CA ALA A 32 -3.10 -44.08 5.85
C ALA A 32 -3.10 -42.90 6.82
N THR A 33 -3.69 -43.12 7.99
CA THR A 33 -3.56 -42.24 9.14
C THR A 33 -2.07 -42.07 9.32
N ILE A 34 -1.58 -40.90 8.90
CA ILE A 34 -0.35 -40.36 9.41
C ILE A 34 -0.55 -40.40 10.93
N PRO A 35 0.30 -41.10 11.69
CA PRO A 35 0.22 -41.04 13.14
C PRO A 35 0.34 -39.56 13.50
N GLU A 36 -0.70 -39.02 14.12
CA GLU A 36 -0.57 -37.75 14.80
C GLU A 36 0.66 -37.83 15.71
N PRO A 37 1.52 -36.81 15.74
CA PRO A 37 2.59 -36.77 16.71
C PRO A 37 1.95 -36.68 18.09
N GLY A 38 2.01 -37.80 18.82
CA GLY A 38 1.90 -37.93 20.27
C GLY A 38 0.86 -37.07 20.98
N GLY A 39 -0.18 -37.72 21.49
CA GLY A 39 -0.88 -37.21 22.66
C GLY A 39 -2.29 -37.73 22.83
N ASN A 40 -2.44 -38.98 23.26
CA ASN A 40 -3.63 -39.43 24.00
C ASN A 40 -3.33 -40.71 24.83
N HIS A 41 -2.16 -40.73 25.48
CA HIS A 41 -1.90 -41.70 26.54
C HIS A 41 -1.95 -41.00 27.89
N THR A 42 -3.02 -41.23 28.64
CA THR A 42 -3.19 -40.68 29.99
C THR A 42 -2.43 -41.55 31.00
N VAL A 43 -1.98 -40.95 32.10
CA VAL A 43 -1.23 -41.62 33.19
C VAL A 43 -1.93 -42.91 33.67
N ILE A 44 -3.27 -42.93 33.65
CA ILE A 44 -4.09 -44.05 34.11
C ILE A 44 -3.97 -45.29 33.21
N ASN A 45 -3.68 -45.12 31.92
CA ASN A 45 -3.67 -46.22 30.95
C ASN A 45 -2.26 -46.78 30.70
N CYS A 46 -1.24 -46.35 31.45
CA CYS A 46 0.15 -46.74 31.27
C CYS A 46 0.45 -48.15 31.79
N LYS A 47 0.59 -49.12 30.88
CA LYS A 47 0.83 -50.53 31.21
C LYS A 47 2.31 -50.91 31.38
N LYS A 48 3.24 -49.95 31.37
CA LYS A 48 4.66 -50.23 31.61
C LYS A 48 4.95 -50.33 33.12
N PRO A 49 5.75 -51.32 33.57
CA PRO A 49 5.97 -51.59 35.00
C PRO A 49 6.96 -50.64 35.69
N THR A 50 7.50 -49.65 34.97
CA THR A 50 8.56 -48.75 35.45
C THR A 50 7.99 -47.44 36.02
N THR A 51 8.58 -46.94 37.10
CA THR A 51 8.27 -45.64 37.72
C THR A 51 8.93 -44.48 36.96
N CYS A 52 8.18 -43.39 36.79
CA CYS A 52 8.61 -42.14 36.15
C CYS A 52 9.80 -41.53 36.90
N LYS A 53 10.82 -41.07 36.18
CA LYS A 53 12.03 -40.49 36.80
C LYS A 53 11.85 -39.03 37.25
N LEU A 54 10.79 -38.34 36.81
CA LEU A 54 10.53 -36.93 37.11
C LEU A 54 9.57 -36.73 38.29
N CYS A 55 8.62 -37.63 38.50
CA CYS A 55 7.64 -37.53 39.59
C CYS A 55 7.44 -38.84 40.38
N HIS A 56 8.23 -39.88 40.06
CA HIS A 56 8.25 -41.16 40.78
C HIS A 56 6.94 -41.97 40.83
N LYS A 57 5.95 -41.64 39.99
CA LYS A 57 4.68 -42.40 39.82
C LYS A 57 4.73 -43.39 38.65
N ARG A 58 3.86 -44.41 38.63
CA ARG A 58 3.84 -45.50 37.63
C ARG A 58 3.31 -45.04 36.26
N HIS A 59 4.18 -44.39 35.48
CA HIS A 59 4.00 -44.12 34.05
C HIS A 59 5.37 -43.79 33.41
N HIS A 60 5.44 -43.75 32.08
CA HIS A 60 6.70 -43.46 31.37
C HIS A 60 7.03 -41.95 31.41
N SER A 61 8.30 -41.59 31.66
CA SER A 61 8.72 -40.18 31.84
C SER A 61 8.41 -39.26 30.66
N LEU A 62 8.30 -39.81 29.44
CA LEU A 62 7.96 -39.08 28.19
C LEU A 62 6.51 -38.56 28.12
N LEU A 63 5.66 -38.88 29.10
CA LEU A 63 4.32 -38.29 29.21
C LEU A 63 4.30 -36.92 29.88
N HIS A 64 5.44 -36.45 30.38
CA HIS A 64 5.60 -35.05 30.74
C HIS A 64 5.89 -34.25 29.46
N PRO A 65 5.11 -33.19 29.15
CA PRO A 65 5.34 -32.37 27.97
C PRO A 65 6.76 -31.80 28.02
N ASN A 66 7.53 -32.05 26.96
CA ASN A 66 8.96 -31.76 26.81
C ASN A 66 9.43 -30.52 27.59
N LEU A 67 10.04 -30.78 28.74
CA LEU A 67 11.16 -30.00 29.25
C LEU A 67 12.40 -30.86 29.01
N ASP A 68 13.04 -30.67 27.86
CA ASP A 68 14.44 -31.05 27.65
C ASP A 68 15.17 -29.79 27.14
N GLY A 69 16.30 -29.38 27.71
CA GLY A 69 17.17 -30.12 28.62
C GLY A 69 18.60 -30.04 28.14
N THR A 70 19.44 -29.46 28.98
CA THR A 70 20.89 -29.34 28.96
C THR A 70 21.66 -30.69 28.95
N ASN A 71 22.93 -30.66 28.49
CA ASN A 71 24.18 -31.13 29.18
C ASN A 71 25.21 -31.74 28.20
N LYS A 72 26.45 -31.22 28.08
CA LYS A 72 27.62 -31.21 28.99
C LYS A 72 28.31 -32.58 29.18
N ARG A 73 29.62 -32.60 28.88
CA ARG A 73 30.66 -33.32 29.64
C ARG A 73 31.96 -32.49 29.66
N ASP A 74 32.53 -32.45 30.86
CA ASP A 74 33.69 -31.70 31.34
C ASP A 74 35.05 -32.26 30.88
N THR A 75 36.12 -31.46 30.98
CA THR A 75 37.19 -31.63 32.00
C THR A 75 38.24 -30.49 31.99
N ALA A 76 38.54 -29.96 33.20
CA ALA A 76 39.77 -29.37 33.79
C ALA A 76 40.68 -28.41 32.96
N SER A 77 41.30 -27.32 33.46
CA SER A 77 41.52 -26.72 34.79
C SER A 77 42.18 -25.31 34.60
N LYS A 78 41.89 -24.36 35.52
CA LYS A 78 42.49 -23.02 35.90
C LYS A 78 43.64 -22.40 35.05
N PRO A 79 43.88 -21.05 34.99
CA PRO A 79 43.52 -19.99 35.98
C PRO A 79 43.16 -18.58 35.41
N THR A 80 42.89 -17.65 36.34
CA THR A 80 43.23 -16.20 36.34
C THR A 80 42.18 -15.16 35.95
N VAL A 81 41.99 -14.25 36.90
CA VAL A 81 41.27 -12.99 36.92
C VAL A 81 41.91 -11.99 35.96
N VAL A 82 41.11 -11.38 35.07
CA VAL A 82 41.25 -9.97 34.64
C VAL A 82 39.85 -9.39 34.45
N GLU A 83 39.64 -8.21 35.02
CA GLU A 83 38.42 -7.42 35.08
C GLU A 83 37.88 -7.01 33.69
N ALA A 84 36.55 -6.92 33.57
CA ALA A 84 35.90 -6.11 32.55
C ALA A 84 34.67 -5.41 33.17
N SER A 85 34.80 -4.11 33.32
CA SER A 85 33.83 -3.13 33.80
C SER A 85 32.61 -3.02 32.87
N PRO A 86 31.41 -2.67 33.38
CA PRO A 86 30.28 -2.28 32.55
C PRO A 86 30.39 -0.79 32.19
N SER A 87 30.57 -0.48 30.90
CA SER A 87 30.42 0.89 30.40
C SER A 87 29.00 1.11 29.86
N THR A 88 28.22 1.80 30.68
CA THR A 88 27.04 2.58 30.33
C THR A 88 27.38 3.69 29.32
N SER A 89 26.61 3.82 28.25
CA SER A 89 26.42 5.10 27.56
C SER A 89 24.92 5.38 27.37
N SER A 90 24.40 6.13 28.33
CA SER A 90 23.09 6.78 28.31
C SER A 90 23.10 7.92 27.30
N ALA A 91 22.24 7.87 26.28
CA ALA A 91 21.92 9.04 25.45
C ALA A 91 21.12 10.07 26.27
N PRO A 92 21.38 11.39 26.11
CA PRO A 92 20.67 12.43 26.84
C PRO A 92 19.30 12.70 26.21
N VAL A 93 18.25 12.69 27.04
CA VAL A 93 16.91 13.16 26.69
C VAL A 93 16.87 14.66 26.94
N VAL A 94 16.67 15.48 25.91
CA VAL A 94 16.37 16.90 26.06
C VAL A 94 14.87 17.07 26.31
N SER A 95 14.50 17.30 27.57
CA SER A 95 13.19 17.80 27.98
C SER A 95 13.21 19.33 28.06
N CYS A 96 12.33 20.01 27.34
CA CYS A 96 12.08 21.44 27.55
C CYS A 96 11.32 21.63 28.87
N ILE A 97 12.03 21.86 29.97
CA ILE A 97 11.45 22.22 31.27
C ILE A 97 11.34 23.75 31.31
N SER A 98 10.11 24.27 31.43
CA SER A 98 9.87 25.61 31.95
C SER A 98 10.25 25.59 33.43
N THR A 99 11.13 26.49 33.86
CA THR A 99 11.58 26.59 35.25
C THR A 99 10.39 26.87 36.17
N ASN A 100 9.97 25.84 36.91
CA ASN A 100 9.42 25.95 38.26
C ASN A 100 9.82 24.67 39.00
N THR A 101 10.28 24.81 40.23
CA THR A 101 10.63 23.72 41.15
C THR A 101 9.42 22.81 41.38
N VAL A 102 9.49 21.54 40.96
CA VAL A 102 8.40 20.56 41.17
C VAL A 102 8.91 19.29 41.87
N PRO A 103 8.16 18.72 42.85
CA PRO A 103 8.61 17.62 43.72
C PRO A 103 8.60 16.26 43.00
N VAL A 104 9.22 15.26 43.63
CA VAL A 104 9.28 13.83 43.23
C VAL A 104 7.95 13.36 42.61
N PRO A 105 7.94 12.76 41.40
CA PRO A 105 6.70 12.39 40.73
C PRO A 105 6.00 11.24 41.45
N GLY A 106 4.75 11.48 41.89
CA GLY A 106 3.84 10.46 42.41
C GLY A 106 3.30 9.53 41.32
N GLN A 107 2.71 8.40 41.70
CA GLN A 107 2.08 7.47 40.77
C GLN A 107 0.75 8.07 40.26
N VAL A 108 0.52 8.04 38.95
CA VAL A 108 -0.72 8.56 38.35
C VAL A 108 -1.71 7.42 38.17
N LEU A 109 -2.92 7.58 38.72
CA LEU A 109 -4.03 6.67 38.53
C LEU A 109 -4.80 7.05 37.25
N LEU A 110 -4.94 6.10 36.33
CA LEU A 110 -5.74 6.25 35.11
C LEU A 110 -7.15 5.66 35.30
N ALA A 111 -8.13 6.26 34.63
CA ALA A 111 -9.53 5.88 34.72
C ALA A 111 -9.79 4.51 34.10
N THR A 112 -10.25 3.55 34.90
CA THR A 112 -10.53 2.17 34.47
C THR A 112 -11.96 1.77 34.80
N ALA A 113 -12.53 0.85 34.02
CA ALA A 113 -13.87 0.29 34.22
C ALA A 113 -13.90 -1.21 33.90
N LEU A 114 -14.71 -1.98 34.63
CA LEU A 114 -15.04 -3.36 34.26
C LEU A 114 -16.37 -3.39 33.51
N VAL A 115 -16.34 -3.83 32.26
CA VAL A 115 -17.51 -3.84 31.37
C VAL A 115 -17.84 -5.25 30.90
N LYS A 116 -19.12 -5.51 30.65
CA LYS A 116 -19.60 -6.78 30.08
C LYS A 116 -19.54 -6.69 28.56
N ALA A 117 -18.56 -7.34 27.94
CA ALA A 117 -18.44 -7.41 26.48
C ALA A 117 -19.19 -8.62 25.92
N GLU A 118 -19.95 -8.42 24.85
CA GLU A 118 -20.74 -9.46 24.19
C GLU A 118 -19.87 -10.36 23.31
N SER A 119 -20.02 -11.68 23.46
CA SER A 119 -19.39 -12.68 22.61
C SER A 119 -20.24 -12.98 21.36
N LYS A 120 -19.66 -13.65 20.36
CA LYS A 120 -20.40 -14.11 19.17
C LYS A 120 -21.63 -14.98 19.49
N THR A 121 -21.67 -15.61 20.66
CA THR A 121 -22.78 -16.46 21.10
C THR A 121 -23.91 -15.70 21.79
N GLY A 122 -23.80 -14.37 21.93
CA GLY A 122 -24.75 -13.53 22.69
C GLY A 122 -24.52 -13.52 24.21
N ASN A 123 -23.57 -14.32 24.72
CA ASN A 123 -23.17 -14.33 26.12
C ASN A 123 -22.21 -13.18 26.43
N TYR A 124 -22.33 -12.58 27.63
CA TYR A 124 -21.46 -11.50 28.09
C TYR A 124 -20.29 -12.01 28.93
N GLN A 125 -19.10 -11.44 28.71
CA GLN A 125 -17.89 -11.69 29.49
C GLN A 125 -17.36 -10.39 30.07
N VAL A 126 -16.86 -10.42 31.31
CA VAL A 126 -16.32 -9.22 31.94
C VAL A 126 -14.89 -8.99 31.49
N VAL A 127 -14.62 -7.80 30.97
CA VAL A 127 -13.30 -7.36 30.49
C VAL A 127 -12.96 -6.01 31.08
N ARG A 128 -11.67 -5.70 31.20
CA ARG A 128 -11.22 -4.44 31.78
C ARG A 128 -10.93 -3.39 30.72
N ALA A 129 -11.59 -2.26 30.82
CA ALA A 129 -11.48 -1.12 29.92
C ALA A 129 -10.67 0.02 30.56
N LEU A 130 -9.79 0.63 29.77
CA LEU A 130 -9.14 1.91 30.06
C LEU A 130 -9.92 3.02 29.35
N LEU A 131 -10.26 4.09 30.07
CA LEU A 131 -10.96 5.24 29.51
C LEU A 131 -9.94 6.34 29.23
N ASP A 132 -9.70 6.62 27.96
CA ASP A 132 -8.65 7.55 27.53
C ASP A 132 -9.22 8.59 26.56
N GLN A 133 -9.46 9.80 27.08
CA GLN A 133 -9.86 10.95 26.27
C GLN A 133 -8.76 11.39 25.28
N GLY A 134 -7.50 11.00 25.50
CA GLY A 134 -6.38 11.31 24.61
C GLY A 134 -6.32 10.41 23.37
N SER A 135 -7.03 9.28 23.38
CA SER A 135 -7.10 8.37 22.24
C SER A 135 -8.22 8.75 21.28
N GLN A 136 -7.89 8.86 19.99
CA GLN A 136 -8.86 9.20 18.93
C GLN A 136 -9.72 8.01 18.47
N ALA A 137 -9.40 6.79 18.92
CA ALA A 137 -10.10 5.58 18.54
C ALA A 137 -10.13 4.56 19.69
N CYS A 138 -11.07 3.64 19.62
CA CYS A 138 -11.11 2.49 20.51
C CYS A 138 -10.18 1.36 20.05
N PHE A 139 -9.55 0.67 21.01
CA PHE A 139 -8.67 -0.47 20.76
C PHE A 139 -9.10 -1.69 21.57
N VAL A 140 -8.83 -2.88 21.04
CA VAL A 140 -9.05 -4.14 21.73
C VAL A 140 -7.87 -5.07 21.51
N THR A 141 -7.51 -5.83 22.54
CA THR A 141 -6.42 -6.80 22.42
C THR A 141 -6.83 -7.99 21.56
N GLU A 142 -5.88 -8.49 20.76
CA GLU A 142 -6.04 -9.68 19.93
C GLU A 142 -6.50 -10.90 20.77
N ASP A 143 -5.99 -11.05 22.00
CA ASP A 143 -6.42 -12.07 22.96
C ASP A 143 -7.91 -11.97 23.29
N THR A 144 -8.42 -10.75 23.51
CA THR A 144 -9.84 -10.50 23.83
C THR A 144 -10.74 -10.78 22.63
N VAL A 145 -10.28 -10.43 21.43
CA VAL A 145 -11.01 -10.73 20.18
C VAL A 145 -11.14 -12.23 19.96
N GLN A 146 -10.08 -13.00 20.21
CA GLN A 146 -10.10 -14.46 20.13
C GLN A 146 -10.99 -15.07 21.22
N PHE A 147 -10.88 -14.58 22.45
CA PHE A 147 -11.67 -15.02 23.59
C PHE A 147 -13.18 -14.82 23.37
N LEU A 148 -13.58 -13.64 22.87
CA LEU A 148 -14.98 -13.32 22.53
C LEU A 148 -15.45 -13.89 21.18
N ARG A 149 -14.53 -14.47 20.39
CA ARG A 149 -14.73 -14.99 19.03
C ARG A 149 -15.38 -13.97 18.08
N LEU A 150 -14.98 -12.70 18.17
CA LEU A 150 -15.56 -11.60 17.38
C LEU A 150 -15.16 -11.71 15.89
N LYS A 151 -16.04 -11.24 15.01
CA LYS A 151 -15.78 -11.21 13.55
C LYS A 151 -14.76 -10.11 13.24
N LYS A 152 -13.60 -10.51 12.71
CA LYS A 152 -12.56 -9.59 12.25
C LYS A 152 -12.89 -9.05 10.86
N ILE A 153 -12.82 -7.74 10.72
CA ILE A 153 -12.95 -7.00 9.47
C ILE A 153 -11.54 -6.57 9.06
N PRO A 154 -11.01 -7.01 7.90
CA PRO A 154 -9.68 -6.65 7.46
C PRO A 154 -9.61 -5.16 7.13
N ILE A 155 -8.59 -4.49 7.67
CA ILE A 155 -8.33 -3.06 7.48
C ILE A 155 -6.82 -2.81 7.47
N HIS A 156 -6.41 -1.62 7.05
CA HIS A 156 -5.02 -1.19 7.16
C HIS A 156 -4.94 0.14 7.93
N GLY A 157 -4.99 0.06 9.26
CA GLY A 157 -4.89 1.22 10.15
C GLY A 157 -3.49 1.36 10.76
N MET A 158 -2.94 2.57 10.81
CA MET A 158 -1.69 2.85 11.52
C MET A 158 -2.01 3.44 12.90
N VAL A 159 -1.45 2.85 13.96
CA VAL A 159 -1.64 3.25 15.36
C VAL A 159 -0.31 3.79 15.89
N SER A 160 -0.28 5.03 16.35
CA SER A 160 0.93 5.69 16.87
C SER A 160 0.70 6.25 18.28
N GLY A 161 1.68 6.07 19.18
CA GLY A 161 1.73 6.67 20.53
C GLY A 161 3.05 7.42 20.78
N LEU A 162 3.27 7.93 22.00
CA LEU A 162 4.53 8.60 22.35
C LEU A 162 5.73 7.64 22.23
N GLY A 163 6.80 8.10 21.56
CA GLY A 163 8.04 7.35 21.34
C GLY A 163 8.28 6.85 19.91
N GLN A 164 7.61 7.44 18.90
CA GLN A 164 7.82 7.19 17.45
C GLN A 164 7.59 5.73 16.95
N LYS A 165 7.23 4.78 17.84
CA LYS A 165 6.84 3.42 17.46
C LYS A 165 5.39 3.42 16.95
N SER A 166 5.22 3.18 15.65
CA SER A 166 3.92 2.92 15.03
C SER A 166 3.68 1.42 14.92
N THR A 167 2.47 0.99 15.26
CA THR A 167 2.00 -0.39 15.12
C THR A 167 0.90 -0.42 14.07
N ILE A 168 0.91 -1.42 13.19
CA ILE A 168 -0.13 -1.57 12.16
C ILE A 168 -1.26 -2.44 12.71
N ALA A 169 -2.47 -1.87 12.79
CA ALA A 169 -3.70 -2.60 13.06
C ALA A 169 -4.24 -3.19 11.74
N LYS A 170 -4.19 -4.51 11.63
CA LYS A 170 -4.60 -5.26 10.43
C LYS A 170 -6.10 -5.60 10.40
N TYR A 171 -6.76 -5.47 11.54
CA TYR A 171 -8.15 -5.88 11.72
C TYR A 171 -8.87 -4.88 12.63
N MET A 172 -10.17 -4.76 12.38
CA MET A 172 -11.13 -4.04 13.21
C MET A 172 -12.23 -5.03 13.60
N VAL A 173 -12.84 -4.82 14.76
CA VAL A 173 -14.03 -5.56 15.20
C VAL A 173 -15.12 -4.58 15.61
N ASN A 174 -16.37 -4.98 15.42
CA ASN A 174 -17.50 -4.31 16.05
C ASN A 174 -17.78 -5.03 17.38
N ILE A 175 -17.85 -4.27 18.49
CA ILE A 175 -18.00 -4.81 19.83
C ILE A 175 -19.12 -4.07 20.57
N THR A 176 -19.97 -4.83 21.25
CA THR A 176 -21.01 -4.30 22.13
C THR A 176 -20.62 -4.55 23.59
N ILE A 177 -20.64 -3.48 24.40
CA ILE A 177 -20.42 -3.54 25.84
C ILE A 177 -21.70 -3.16 26.59
N GLN A 178 -21.86 -3.70 27.79
CA GLN A 178 -22.93 -3.38 28.72
C GLN A 178 -22.34 -2.96 30.07
N SER A 179 -22.96 -1.97 30.71
CA SER A 179 -22.57 -1.53 32.05
C SER A 179 -22.85 -2.64 33.08
N ARG A 180 -21.98 -2.76 34.08
CA ARG A 180 -22.21 -3.65 35.23
C ARG A 180 -23.17 -3.04 36.25
N VAL A 181 -23.25 -1.71 36.26
CA VAL A 181 -24.00 -0.92 37.23
C VAL A 181 -25.38 -0.56 36.68
N ASP A 182 -25.45 -0.19 35.40
CA ASP A 182 -26.69 0.16 34.71
C ASP A 182 -27.05 -0.91 33.68
N SER A 183 -27.93 -1.84 34.07
CA SER A 183 -28.34 -2.94 33.19
C SER A 183 -29.01 -2.49 31.88
N GLY A 184 -29.55 -1.27 31.81
CA GLY A 184 -30.15 -0.70 30.61
C GLY A 184 -29.14 -0.12 29.61
N PHE A 185 -27.92 0.19 30.05
CA PHE A 185 -26.92 0.82 29.21
C PHE A 185 -26.11 -0.20 28.39
N LYS A 186 -26.28 -0.16 27.07
CA LYS A 186 -25.47 -0.88 26.08
C LYS A 186 -24.86 0.10 25.09
N LEU A 187 -23.61 -0.16 24.70
CA LEU A 187 -22.89 0.67 23.74
C LEU A 187 -22.19 -0.21 22.71
N ASN A 188 -22.44 0.06 21.44
CA ASN A 188 -21.77 -0.59 20.32
C ASN A 188 -20.78 0.39 19.67
N PHE A 189 -19.54 -0.06 19.44
CA PHE A 189 -18.50 0.73 18.79
C PHE A 189 -17.53 -0.16 18.00
N ASN A 190 -16.74 0.47 17.14
CA ASN A 190 -15.69 -0.20 16.37
C ASN A 190 -14.35 -0.08 17.10
N ALA A 191 -13.65 -1.20 17.27
CA ALA A 191 -12.35 -1.25 17.94
C ALA A 191 -11.27 -1.84 17.01
N TYR A 192 -10.12 -1.18 16.96
CA TYR A 192 -8.94 -1.65 16.23
C TYR A 192 -8.23 -2.75 17.03
N VAL A 193 -7.83 -3.82 16.34
CA VAL A 193 -7.20 -4.98 17.00
C VAL A 193 -5.68 -4.78 17.07
N ILE A 194 -5.15 -4.80 18.29
CA ILE A 194 -3.71 -4.68 18.58
C ILE A 194 -3.22 -5.79 19.51
N SER A 195 -1.92 -6.10 19.50
CA SER A 195 -1.38 -7.19 20.33
C SER A 195 -1.32 -6.85 21.82
N LYS A 196 -1.14 -5.57 22.17
CA LYS A 196 -1.08 -5.08 23.55
C LYS A 196 -1.46 -3.61 23.60
N ILE A 197 -2.29 -3.21 24.57
CA ILE A 197 -2.70 -1.80 24.78
C ILE A 197 -1.67 -1.07 25.64
N THR A 198 -1.41 -1.54 26.86
CA THR A 198 -0.49 -0.90 27.82
C THR A 198 0.09 -1.94 28.80
N SER A 199 0.97 -1.51 29.71
CA SER A 199 1.41 -2.31 30.87
C SER A 199 0.25 -2.57 31.85
N TYR A 200 0.52 -3.24 32.97
CA TYR A 200 -0.51 -3.39 34.00
C TYR A 200 -0.78 -2.04 34.65
N LEU A 201 -2.05 -1.70 34.80
CA LEU A 201 -2.47 -0.47 35.46
C LEU A 201 -3.26 -0.81 36.73
N PRO A 202 -3.07 -0.09 37.84
CA PRO A 202 -1.88 0.72 38.15
C PRO A 202 -0.58 -0.11 38.11
N ASP A 203 0.57 0.53 37.88
CA ASP A 203 1.88 -0.16 37.82
C ASP A 203 2.23 -0.89 39.13
N GLN A 204 1.75 -0.37 40.26
CA GLN A 204 1.88 -0.96 41.60
C GLN A 204 0.56 -0.88 42.35
N ALA A 205 0.33 -1.82 43.28
CA ALA A 205 -0.88 -1.84 44.09
C ALA A 205 -0.96 -0.61 45.01
N LEU A 206 -2.12 0.04 45.03
CA LEU A 206 -2.35 1.23 45.85
C LEU A 206 -3.08 0.85 47.15
N ASN A 207 -2.65 1.48 48.24
CA ASN A 207 -3.32 1.35 49.53
C ASN A 207 -4.67 2.08 49.51
N LYS A 208 -5.75 1.40 49.89
CA LYS A 208 -7.10 1.98 49.92
C LYS A 208 -7.22 3.16 50.89
N ASN A 209 -6.37 3.23 51.92
CA ASN A 209 -6.35 4.31 52.90
C ASN A 209 -6.01 5.68 52.28
N THR A 210 -5.41 5.71 51.08
CA THR A 210 -5.12 6.97 50.36
C THR A 210 -6.38 7.67 49.84
N PHE A 211 -7.52 6.97 49.86
CA PHE A 211 -8.80 7.48 49.37
C PHE A 211 -9.81 7.75 50.48
N ASN A 212 -9.38 7.90 51.75
CA ASN A 212 -10.26 8.15 52.90
C ASN A 212 -11.12 9.43 52.79
N TRP A 213 -10.76 10.35 51.89
CA TRP A 213 -11.55 11.54 51.57
C TRP A 213 -12.81 11.23 50.73
N LEU A 214 -12.88 10.03 50.17
CA LEU A 214 -13.99 9.55 49.36
C LEU A 214 -14.59 8.33 50.08
N ASP A 215 -15.88 8.37 50.39
CA ASP A 215 -16.57 7.20 50.92
C ASP A 215 -16.80 6.16 49.80
N ILE A 216 -15.74 5.41 49.49
CA ILE A 216 -15.74 4.37 48.46
C ILE A 216 -16.75 3.26 48.78
N THR A 217 -17.18 3.12 50.04
CA THR A 217 -18.14 2.07 50.42
C THR A 217 -19.56 2.37 49.93
N ASN A 218 -19.89 3.66 49.75
CA ASN A 218 -21.21 4.12 49.27
C ASN A 218 -21.24 4.50 47.78
N LEU A 219 -20.10 4.46 47.08
CA LEU A 219 -20.02 4.74 45.64
C LEU A 219 -19.92 3.46 44.81
N GLN A 220 -20.82 3.31 43.83
CA GLN A 220 -20.72 2.22 42.86
C GLN A 220 -19.62 2.50 41.84
N LEU A 221 -18.42 1.99 42.11
CA LEU A 221 -17.26 2.14 41.23
C LEU A 221 -17.41 1.34 39.92
N ALA A 222 -16.98 1.94 38.82
CA ALA A 222 -16.92 1.28 37.51
C ALA A 222 -15.87 0.15 37.48
N ASP A 223 -14.75 0.34 38.18
CA ASP A 223 -13.75 -0.70 38.45
C ASP A 223 -13.49 -0.83 39.96
N PRO A 224 -14.11 -1.81 40.65
CA PRO A 224 -13.83 -2.08 42.07
C PRO A 224 -12.38 -2.54 42.35
N GLN A 225 -11.63 -2.93 41.31
CA GLN A 225 -10.24 -3.37 41.36
C GLN A 225 -9.26 -2.31 40.83
N PHE A 226 -9.69 -1.04 40.73
CA PHE A 226 -8.87 0.08 40.23
C PHE A 226 -7.50 0.21 40.93
N ASN A 227 -7.37 -0.28 42.17
CA ASN A 227 -6.17 -0.18 42.98
C ASN A 227 -5.20 -1.37 42.82
N GLN A 228 -5.54 -2.37 42.00
CA GLN A 228 -4.74 -3.57 41.76
C GLN A 228 -4.13 -3.59 40.35
N PRO A 229 -2.83 -3.90 40.18
CA PRO A 229 -2.22 -4.05 38.86
C PRO A 229 -2.89 -5.17 38.07
N SER A 230 -3.50 -4.82 36.95
CA SER A 230 -4.09 -5.80 36.04
C SER A 230 -4.05 -5.31 34.60
N LYS A 231 -4.12 -6.26 33.66
CA LYS A 231 -4.08 -5.97 32.22
C LYS A 231 -5.32 -5.19 31.78
N ILE A 232 -5.17 -4.44 30.69
CA ILE A 232 -6.26 -3.75 29.99
C ILE A 232 -6.58 -4.52 28.72
N ASP A 233 -7.85 -4.89 28.56
CA ASP A 233 -8.36 -5.66 27.44
C ASP A 233 -8.92 -4.75 26.33
N ILE A 234 -9.51 -3.61 26.71
CA ILE A 234 -10.12 -2.63 25.82
C ILE A 234 -9.65 -1.21 26.20
N LEU A 235 -9.40 -0.36 25.21
CA LEU A 235 -9.22 1.08 25.39
C LEU A 235 -10.41 1.78 24.74
N LEU A 236 -11.15 2.56 25.53
CA LEU A 236 -12.27 3.38 25.09
C LEU A 236 -11.76 4.81 24.84
N GLY A 237 -11.75 5.21 23.57
CA GLY A 237 -11.27 6.51 23.13
C GLY A 237 -12.29 7.64 23.34
N ALA A 238 -11.93 8.83 22.90
CA ALA A 238 -12.78 10.03 22.96
C ALA A 238 -14.13 9.85 22.23
N ASP A 239 -14.16 9.00 21.20
CA ASP A 239 -15.34 8.59 20.43
C ASP A 239 -16.42 7.90 21.30
N VAL A 240 -16.00 7.15 22.32
CA VAL A 240 -16.88 6.51 23.29
C VAL A 240 -17.02 7.33 24.57
N TYR A 241 -15.97 8.05 24.97
CA TYR A 241 -15.93 8.76 26.25
C TYR A 241 -17.08 9.77 26.43
N GLY A 242 -17.45 10.49 25.37
CA GLY A 242 -18.57 11.42 25.39
C GLY A 242 -19.93 10.77 25.66
N CYS A 243 -20.11 9.49 25.30
CA CYS A 243 -21.37 8.76 25.47
C CYS A 243 -21.55 8.21 26.90
N ILE A 244 -20.46 8.10 27.67
CA ILE A 244 -20.48 7.47 29.00
C ILE A 244 -20.40 8.48 30.15
N ILE A 245 -19.91 9.70 29.92
CA ILE A 245 -19.78 10.69 30.98
C ILE A 245 -21.16 11.17 31.48
N LYS A 246 -21.32 11.29 32.81
CA LYS A 246 -22.50 11.89 33.45
C LYS A 246 -22.09 13.14 34.22
N THR A 247 -23.08 13.98 34.55
CA THR A 247 -22.90 15.09 35.49
C THR A 247 -22.55 14.55 36.89
N GLY A 248 -21.50 15.11 37.51
CA GLY A 248 -21.05 14.75 38.86
C GLY A 248 -19.54 14.52 38.92
N ILE A 249 -18.84 15.38 39.67
CA ILE A 249 -17.40 15.31 39.92
C ILE A 249 -17.17 15.53 41.41
N ILE A 250 -16.43 14.63 42.05
CA ILE A 250 -15.97 14.79 43.43
C ILE A 250 -14.44 14.93 43.36
N LYS A 251 -13.91 16.03 43.89
CA LYS A 251 -12.47 16.30 43.92
C LYS A 251 -11.93 16.06 45.33
N SER A 252 -10.70 15.55 45.43
CA SER A 252 -10.02 15.47 46.71
C SER A 252 -9.78 16.87 47.30
N PRO A 253 -9.56 17.02 48.62
CA PRO A 253 -9.23 18.31 49.24
C PRO A 253 -8.01 19.00 48.61
N THR A 254 -7.05 18.21 48.11
CA THR A 254 -5.85 18.67 47.40
C THR A 254 -6.08 18.92 45.91
N ALA A 255 -7.27 18.61 45.38
CA ALA A 255 -7.62 18.60 43.95
C ALA A 255 -6.72 17.73 43.05
N THR A 256 -5.89 16.85 43.62
CA THR A 256 -4.98 15.97 42.88
C THR A 256 -5.65 14.69 42.39
N LEU A 257 -6.74 14.28 43.03
CA LEU A 257 -7.55 13.11 42.64
C LEU A 257 -8.99 13.54 42.37
N ILE A 258 -9.60 12.88 41.39
CA ILE A 258 -11.00 13.11 41.02
C ILE A 258 -11.75 11.78 40.91
N ALA A 259 -13.00 11.80 41.35
CA ALA A 259 -14.01 10.80 41.03
C ALA A 259 -15.02 11.42 40.06
N GLN A 260 -15.20 10.79 38.90
CA GLN A 260 -16.12 11.25 37.86
C GLN A 260 -17.27 10.25 37.70
N ASN A 261 -18.50 10.75 37.68
CA ASN A 261 -19.67 9.91 37.46
C ASN A 261 -19.82 9.54 35.97
N THR A 262 -20.10 8.27 35.67
CA THR A 262 -20.32 7.77 34.31
C THR A 262 -21.47 6.76 34.28
N THR A 263 -22.00 6.43 33.10
CA THR A 263 -22.96 5.34 32.89
C THR A 263 -22.40 3.95 33.27
N LEU A 264 -21.07 3.81 33.33
CA LEU A 264 -20.38 2.58 33.73
C LEU A 264 -20.18 2.47 35.25
N GLY A 265 -20.48 3.52 36.01
CA GLY A 265 -20.16 3.68 37.44
C GLY A 265 -19.18 4.84 37.68
N TRP A 266 -18.79 5.07 38.94
CA TRP A 266 -17.80 6.10 39.28
C TRP A 266 -16.39 5.65 38.90
N ILE A 267 -15.68 6.47 38.12
CA ILE A 267 -14.27 6.24 37.75
C ILE A 267 -13.36 7.13 38.59
N LEU A 268 -12.15 6.66 38.89
CA LEU A 268 -11.14 7.37 39.68
C LEU A 268 -9.90 7.67 38.82
N SER A 269 -9.38 8.88 38.90
CA SER A 269 -8.15 9.28 38.20
C SER A 269 -7.43 10.44 38.89
N GLY A 270 -6.12 10.56 38.69
CA GLY A 270 -5.32 11.68 39.20
C GLY A 270 -4.01 11.25 39.87
N VAL A 271 -3.30 12.20 40.48
CA VAL A 271 -1.97 11.97 41.08
C VAL A 271 -2.10 11.45 42.50
N VAL A 272 -1.47 10.31 42.77
CA VAL A 272 -1.35 9.72 44.11
C VAL A 272 0.03 10.04 44.67
N HIS A 273 0.08 10.91 45.69
CA HIS A 273 1.32 11.21 46.39
C HIS A 273 1.74 10.03 47.28
N ARG A 274 3.01 9.63 47.16
CA ARG A 274 3.59 8.61 48.03
C ARG A 274 3.80 9.20 49.42
N SER A 275 3.01 8.78 50.40
CA SER A 275 3.36 8.97 51.81
C SER A 275 4.62 8.16 52.09
N ASN A 276 5.65 8.78 52.66
CA ASN A 276 6.96 8.17 52.94
C ASN A 276 6.84 6.78 53.57
N ILE A 277 7.18 5.75 52.80
CA ILE A 277 7.48 4.41 53.32
C ILE A 277 8.99 4.23 53.17
N ASN A 278 9.63 4.04 54.32
CA ASN A 278 11.07 3.88 54.49
C ASN A 278 11.66 2.72 53.65
N ASN A 279 12.85 2.97 53.12
CA ASN A 279 13.92 2.00 52.78
C ASN A 279 13.50 0.67 52.13
N SER A 280 13.53 0.59 50.79
CA SER A 280 14.27 -0.48 50.08
C SER A 280 14.48 -0.12 48.61
N SER A 281 15.71 -0.30 48.15
CA SER A 281 16.21 -0.10 46.79
C SER A 281 15.51 -1.01 45.77
N SER A 282 14.66 -0.41 44.93
CA SER A 282 14.33 -0.96 43.61
C SER A 282 14.09 0.19 42.63
N TYR A 283 15.07 0.42 41.76
CA TYR A 283 14.96 1.34 40.63
C TYR A 283 13.92 0.79 39.64
N THR A 284 12.67 1.22 39.77
CA THR A 284 11.64 1.04 38.75
C THR A 284 11.48 2.37 38.03
N GLN A 285 11.84 2.40 36.74
CA GLN A 285 11.63 3.59 35.91
C GLN A 285 10.12 3.88 35.81
N PRO A 286 9.69 5.14 36.00
CA PRO A 286 8.27 5.50 35.86
C PRO A 286 7.83 5.35 34.41
N CYS A 287 6.75 4.61 34.16
CA CYS A 287 6.11 4.49 32.86
C CYS A 287 5.10 5.63 32.68
N VAL A 288 5.45 6.63 31.87
CA VAL A 288 4.49 7.64 31.40
C VAL A 288 3.91 7.13 30.08
N SER A 289 2.64 6.74 30.08
CA SER A 289 1.92 6.33 28.86
C SER A 289 0.95 7.43 28.45
N VAL A 290 1.23 8.09 27.32
CA VAL A 290 0.32 9.05 26.68
C VAL A 290 0.30 8.73 25.19
N ALA A 291 -0.88 8.56 24.62
CA ALA A 291 -1.09 8.52 23.18
C ALA A 291 -1.51 9.92 22.74
N HIS A 292 -0.71 10.55 21.89
CA HIS A 292 -1.08 11.81 21.23
C HIS A 292 -0.87 11.61 19.73
N ALA A 293 -1.92 11.87 18.95
CA ALA A 293 -1.82 11.96 17.50
C ALA A 293 -1.33 13.36 17.13
N GLN A 294 -0.03 13.49 16.88
CA GLN A 294 0.54 14.64 16.21
C GLN A 294 0.74 14.28 14.74
N PHE A 295 0.42 15.21 13.83
CA PHE A 295 0.84 15.10 12.43
C PHE A 295 2.37 15.06 12.41
N ASN A 296 2.89 13.88 12.09
CA ASN A 296 4.31 13.64 12.17
C ASN A 296 4.98 14.16 10.89
N LEU A 297 5.80 15.20 11.01
CA LEU A 297 6.67 15.66 9.91
C LEU A 297 7.55 14.52 9.37
N ASP A 298 7.86 13.54 10.22
CA ASP A 298 8.56 12.32 9.88
C ASP A 298 7.72 11.37 9.01
N GLN A 299 6.39 11.40 9.14
CA GLN A 299 5.46 10.62 8.31
C GLN A 299 5.29 11.25 6.93
N ILE A 300 5.26 12.59 6.84
CA ILE A 300 5.32 13.31 5.57
C ILE A 300 6.66 13.02 4.86
N LEU A 301 7.77 13.03 5.61
CA LEU A 301 9.07 12.60 5.09
C LEU A 301 9.08 11.12 4.69
N LYS A 302 8.48 10.20 5.45
CA LYS A 302 8.37 8.78 5.05
C LYS A 302 7.54 8.59 3.78
N GLN A 303 6.42 9.30 3.64
CA GLN A 303 5.61 9.30 2.42
C GLN A 303 6.38 9.79 1.19
N PHE A 304 7.45 10.59 1.38
CA PHE A 304 8.35 11.02 0.31
C PHE A 304 9.15 9.87 -0.33
N TRP A 305 9.33 8.74 0.37
CA TRP A 305 10.13 7.58 -0.07
C TRP A 305 9.33 6.28 -0.25
N GLU A 306 8.09 6.23 0.24
CA GLU A 306 7.24 5.05 0.07
C GLU A 306 6.78 4.94 -1.40
N ILE A 307 6.88 3.74 -1.99
CA ILE A 307 6.31 3.48 -3.31
C ILE A 307 4.79 3.57 -3.15
N GLN A 308 4.23 4.74 -3.45
CA GLN A 308 2.79 4.92 -3.49
C GLN A 308 2.22 4.10 -4.65
N ASP A 309 1.15 3.35 -4.37
CA ASP A 309 0.23 2.86 -5.41
C ASP A 309 -0.55 4.07 -5.93
N GLN A 310 0.04 4.83 -6.85
CA GLN A 310 -0.64 5.93 -7.53
C GLN A 310 -1.47 5.34 -8.66
N THR A 311 -2.64 4.80 -8.34
CA THR A 311 -3.59 4.39 -9.37
C THR A 311 -4.11 5.64 -10.08
N SER A 312 -3.58 5.90 -11.28
CA SER A 312 -4.15 6.86 -12.23
C SER A 312 -5.53 6.36 -12.66
N THR A 313 -6.57 6.94 -12.06
CA THR A 313 -7.91 6.96 -12.64
C THR A 313 -8.34 8.41 -12.64
N LYS A 314 -8.92 8.86 -13.77
CA LYS A 314 -9.45 10.22 -13.97
C LYS A 314 -10.13 10.69 -12.67
N LYS A 315 -9.78 11.87 -12.16
CA LYS A 315 -10.35 12.44 -10.94
C LYS A 315 -11.88 12.50 -11.08
N VAL A 316 -12.56 11.51 -10.51
CA VAL A 316 -13.99 11.58 -10.27
C VAL A 316 -14.17 12.57 -9.13
N LEU A 317 -14.99 13.60 -9.35
CA LEU A 317 -15.32 14.56 -8.29
C LEU A 317 -15.89 13.80 -7.09
N SER A 318 -15.36 14.09 -5.91
CA SER A 318 -15.95 13.59 -4.68
C SER A 318 -17.37 14.15 -4.49
N PRO A 319 -18.22 13.48 -3.70
CA PRO A 319 -19.57 13.98 -3.44
C PRO A 319 -19.60 15.42 -2.88
N GLU A 320 -18.63 15.79 -2.03
CA GLU A 320 -18.49 17.16 -1.49
C GLU A 320 -18.07 18.16 -2.59
N GLU A 321 -17.15 17.78 -3.48
CA GLU A 321 -16.75 18.64 -4.60
C GLU A 321 -17.91 18.87 -5.58
N GLN A 322 -18.68 17.82 -5.90
CA GLN A 322 -19.87 17.95 -6.73
C GLN A 322 -20.93 18.83 -6.08
N GLN A 323 -21.19 18.64 -4.78
CA GLN A 323 -22.12 19.48 -4.02
C GLN A 323 -21.69 20.95 -4.02
N CYS A 324 -20.39 21.24 -3.92
CA CYS A 324 -19.86 22.60 -4.00
C CYS A 324 -20.06 23.22 -5.40
N GLU A 325 -19.86 22.46 -6.47
CA GLU A 325 -20.10 22.93 -7.85
C GLU A 325 -21.59 23.20 -8.11
N ASP A 326 -22.46 22.30 -7.66
CA ASP A 326 -23.91 22.49 -7.80
C ASP A 326 -24.39 23.69 -6.98
N PHE A 327 -23.83 23.88 -5.77
CA PHE A 327 -24.11 25.05 -4.95
C PHE A 327 -23.66 26.35 -5.62
N TYR A 328 -22.46 26.39 -6.20
CA TYR A 328 -21.97 27.56 -6.92
C TYR A 328 -22.90 27.93 -8.09
N LYS A 329 -23.26 26.95 -8.93
CA LYS A 329 -24.17 27.15 -10.06
C LYS A 329 -25.55 27.64 -9.65
N ALA A 330 -26.09 27.10 -8.55
CA ALA A 330 -27.42 27.45 -8.08
C ALA A 330 -27.50 28.83 -7.43
N THR A 331 -26.39 29.34 -6.90
CA THR A 331 -26.41 30.50 -6.01
C THR A 331 -25.66 31.73 -6.52
N THR A 332 -24.72 31.55 -7.45
CA THR A 332 -23.94 32.65 -8.01
C THR A 332 -24.81 33.51 -8.92
N LYS A 333 -24.70 34.82 -8.80
CA LYS A 333 -25.46 35.79 -9.60
C LYS A 333 -24.53 36.81 -10.22
N ARG A 334 -24.89 37.26 -11.43
CA ARG A 334 -24.23 38.40 -12.07
C ARG A 334 -24.96 39.69 -11.73
N ARG A 335 -24.21 40.71 -11.31
CA ARG A 335 -24.73 42.02 -10.91
C ARG A 335 -24.79 42.96 -12.12
N ALA A 336 -25.51 44.07 -11.96
CA ALA A 336 -25.65 45.10 -13.00
C ALA A 336 -24.33 45.80 -13.35
N ASP A 337 -23.36 45.81 -12.45
CA ASP A 337 -22.00 46.32 -12.68
C ASP A 337 -21.08 45.29 -13.39
N GLY A 338 -21.63 44.16 -13.84
CA GLY A 338 -20.92 43.07 -14.51
C GLY A 338 -20.21 42.09 -13.56
N ARG A 339 -20.00 42.47 -12.29
CA ARG A 339 -19.30 41.63 -11.30
C ARG A 339 -20.18 40.47 -10.81
N TYR A 340 -19.53 39.45 -10.27
CA TYR A 340 -20.22 38.29 -9.71
C TYR A 340 -20.38 38.40 -8.20
N GLU A 341 -21.54 37.94 -7.72
CA GLU A 341 -21.87 37.75 -6.33
C GLU A 341 -21.98 36.24 -6.04
N VAL A 342 -21.21 35.77 -5.08
CA VAL A 342 -21.15 34.35 -4.69
C VAL A 342 -21.59 34.14 -3.25
N ARG A 343 -22.13 32.96 -2.96
CA ARG A 343 -22.46 32.51 -1.60
C ARG A 343 -21.32 31.67 -1.02
N LEU A 344 -21.17 31.66 0.30
CA LEU A 344 -20.20 30.81 0.98
C LEU A 344 -20.72 29.37 1.07
N PRO A 345 -19.97 28.37 0.53
CA PRO A 345 -20.43 27.00 0.47
C PRO A 345 -20.24 26.29 1.83
N PHE A 346 -21.20 26.41 2.73
CA PHE A 346 -21.17 25.71 4.01
C PHE A 346 -21.50 24.21 3.87
N ARG A 347 -20.81 23.36 4.64
CA ARG A 347 -21.09 21.91 4.73
C ARG A 347 -22.46 21.58 5.32
N VAL A 348 -22.94 22.47 6.20
CA VAL A 348 -24.22 22.33 6.91
C VAL A 348 -24.94 23.67 6.93
N LYS A 349 -26.28 23.65 7.01
CA LYS A 349 -27.10 24.88 7.00
C LYS A 349 -26.83 25.79 8.20
N ASP A 350 -26.60 25.19 9.38
CA ASP A 350 -26.29 25.91 10.62
C ASP A 350 -24.83 25.66 11.02
N PRO A 351 -23.88 26.49 10.54
CA PRO A 351 -22.46 26.23 10.74
C PRO A 351 -22.06 26.50 12.19
N GLN A 352 -21.38 25.52 12.81
CA GLN A 352 -20.94 25.60 14.21
C GLN A 352 -19.92 26.72 14.48
N CYS A 353 -19.31 27.30 13.43
CA CYS A 353 -18.39 28.43 13.57
C CYS A 353 -19.07 29.68 14.16
N THR A 354 -20.39 29.79 14.02
CA THR A 354 -21.22 30.87 14.58
C THR A 354 -21.29 30.82 16.11
N ALA A 355 -21.11 29.63 16.70
CA ALA A 355 -21.22 29.44 18.13
C ALA A 355 -19.83 29.33 18.77
N GLY A 356 -19.41 30.30 19.59
CA GLY A 356 -18.17 30.19 20.36
C GLY A 356 -17.34 31.47 20.55
N ASP A 357 -17.98 32.63 20.64
CA ASP A 357 -17.37 33.94 20.96
C ASP A 357 -16.07 34.25 20.19
N SER A 358 -16.19 34.23 18.85
CA SER A 358 -15.08 34.59 17.96
C SER A 358 -14.63 36.06 18.13
N ARG A 359 -15.54 36.94 18.57
CA ARG A 359 -15.30 38.37 18.77
C ARG A 359 -14.26 38.62 19.86
N ALA A 360 -14.37 37.97 21.02
CA ALA A 360 -13.40 38.14 22.11
C ALA A 360 -11.98 37.73 21.70
N ILE A 361 -11.86 36.65 20.90
CA ILE A 361 -10.57 36.19 20.37
C ILE A 361 -9.98 37.23 19.42
N ALA A 362 -10.79 37.74 18.48
CA ALA A 362 -10.36 38.77 17.53
C ALA A 362 -9.94 40.06 18.26
N GLU A 363 -10.64 40.45 19.32
CA GLU A 363 -10.33 41.65 20.11
C GLU A 363 -8.98 41.52 20.83
N ASN A 364 -8.71 40.36 21.46
CA ASN A 364 -7.43 40.09 22.11
C ASN A 364 -6.27 40.10 21.10
N ARG A 365 -6.51 39.60 19.88
CA ARG A 365 -5.53 39.63 18.79
C ARG A 365 -5.30 41.05 18.26
N LEU A 366 -6.35 41.86 18.14
CA LEU A 366 -6.24 43.27 17.75
C LEU A 366 -5.40 44.05 18.78
N LYS A 367 -5.69 43.94 20.08
CA LYS A 367 -4.89 44.58 21.14
C LYS A 367 -3.41 44.15 21.10
N SER A 368 -3.15 42.89 20.75
CA SER A 368 -1.79 42.40 20.57
C SER A 368 -1.11 42.97 19.31
N LEU A 369 -1.86 43.12 18.21
CA LEU A 369 -1.41 43.78 16.99
C LEU A 369 -1.09 45.25 17.26
N GLU A 370 -1.94 45.98 18.00
CA GLU A 370 -1.71 47.38 18.37
C GLU A 370 -0.37 47.57 19.09
N LYS A 371 -0.04 46.70 20.06
CA LYS A 371 1.25 46.73 20.75
C LYS A 371 2.44 46.54 19.78
N ARG A 372 2.26 45.77 18.71
CA ARG A 372 3.29 45.56 17.68
C ARG A 372 3.39 46.75 16.74
N LEU A 373 2.26 47.31 16.30
CA LEU A 373 2.23 48.51 15.44
C LEU A 373 2.76 49.74 16.18
N ALA A 374 2.53 49.86 17.49
CA ALA A 374 3.09 50.94 18.31
C ALA A 374 4.63 50.91 18.39
N LYS A 375 5.26 49.76 18.17
CA LYS A 375 6.72 49.61 18.13
C LYS A 375 7.34 49.92 16.77
N ASN A 376 6.54 49.98 15.70
CA ASN A 376 7.01 50.21 14.33
C ASN A 376 6.03 51.12 13.59
N THR A 377 6.33 52.43 13.59
CA THR A 377 5.49 53.47 12.99
C THR A 377 5.30 53.27 11.49
N GLU A 378 6.34 52.89 10.75
CA GLU A 378 6.26 52.65 9.31
C GLU A 378 5.32 51.49 8.98
N LEU A 379 5.38 50.40 9.76
CA LEU A 379 4.47 49.27 9.60
C LEU A 379 3.03 49.69 9.95
N LYS A 380 2.84 50.55 10.96
CA LYS A 380 1.51 51.06 11.35
C LYS A 380 0.86 51.88 10.24
N GLU A 381 1.59 52.81 9.64
CA GLU A 381 1.12 53.64 8.53
C GLU A 381 0.69 52.76 7.36
N LYS A 382 1.61 51.91 6.85
CA LYS A 382 1.32 50.98 5.75
C LYS A 382 0.17 50.02 6.05
N TYR A 383 0.02 49.60 7.30
CA TYR A 383 -1.10 48.74 7.70
C TYR A 383 -2.44 49.48 7.66
N THR A 384 -2.46 50.71 8.16
CA THR A 384 -3.65 51.58 8.19
C THR A 384 -4.08 51.91 6.75
N ASP A 385 -3.13 52.25 5.88
CA ASP A 385 -3.38 52.51 4.46
C ASP A 385 -4.07 51.34 3.77
N VAL A 386 -3.69 50.09 4.09
CA VAL A 386 -4.34 48.91 3.53
C VAL A 386 -5.79 48.82 3.98
N ILE A 387 -6.09 49.03 5.28
CA ILE A 387 -7.47 48.98 5.76
C ILE A 387 -8.31 50.12 5.17
N GLU A 388 -7.75 51.32 5.07
CA GLU A 388 -8.41 52.47 4.43
C GLU A 388 -8.65 52.24 2.94
N GLU A 389 -7.73 51.57 2.23
CA GLU A 389 -7.95 51.16 0.83
C GLU A 389 -9.15 50.20 0.71
N TYR A 390 -9.32 49.27 1.65
CA TYR A 390 -10.49 48.39 1.68
C TYR A 390 -11.80 49.17 1.90
N LEU A 391 -11.80 50.19 2.77
CA LEU A 391 -12.95 51.07 2.98
C LEU A 391 -13.26 51.92 1.74
N ARG A 392 -12.24 52.57 1.17
CA ARG A 392 -12.38 53.45 -0.01
C ARG A 392 -12.91 52.69 -1.24
N LEU A 393 -12.45 51.46 -1.44
CA LEU A 393 -12.93 50.59 -2.54
C LEU A 393 -14.28 49.91 -2.23
N GLY A 394 -14.87 50.15 -1.05
CA GLY A 394 -16.11 49.50 -0.64
C GLY A 394 -16.00 47.97 -0.52
N HIS A 395 -14.79 47.45 -0.26
CA HIS A 395 -14.50 46.03 0.00
C HIS A 395 -14.62 45.69 1.50
N LEU A 396 -14.64 46.71 2.35
CA LEU A 396 -14.93 46.65 3.77
C LEU A 396 -15.99 47.69 4.09
N ARG A 397 -16.99 47.35 4.91
CA ARG A 397 -18.03 48.30 5.34
C ARG A 397 -18.22 48.26 6.86
N PRO A 398 -18.59 49.39 7.49
CA PRO A 398 -18.94 49.39 8.91
C PRO A 398 -20.24 48.60 9.13
N VAL A 399 -20.29 47.82 10.22
CA VAL A 399 -21.51 47.12 10.65
C VAL A 399 -22.48 48.13 11.26
N LYS A 400 -23.79 47.98 10.99
CA LYS A 400 -24.83 48.81 11.63
C LYS A 400 -24.83 48.55 13.14
N GLN A 401 -24.94 49.60 13.97
CA GLN A 401 -24.75 49.49 15.44
C GLN A 401 -25.70 48.45 16.10
N ASP A 402 -26.91 48.28 15.56
CA ASP A 402 -27.94 47.32 15.99
C ASP A 402 -28.37 46.36 14.88
N ASP A 403 -27.45 45.52 14.42
CA ASP A 403 -27.74 44.53 13.37
C ASP A 403 -28.39 43.23 13.89
N GLY A 404 -28.48 43.04 15.20
CA GLY A 404 -28.99 41.82 15.84
C GLY A 404 -28.19 40.55 15.53
N LYS A 405 -27.04 40.65 14.87
CA LYS A 405 -26.28 39.51 14.32
C LYS A 405 -24.95 39.25 15.02
N LYS A 406 -24.61 40.04 16.04
CA LYS A 406 -23.34 39.93 16.79
C LYS A 406 -23.09 38.53 17.36
N GLU A 407 -24.13 37.83 17.80
CA GLU A 407 -24.01 36.49 18.40
C GLU A 407 -23.79 35.37 17.38
N ILE A 408 -24.20 35.55 16.13
CA ILE A 408 -24.05 34.56 15.06
C ILE A 408 -22.91 34.88 14.10
N ALA A 409 -22.35 36.09 14.16
CA ALA A 409 -21.28 36.53 13.28
C ALA A 409 -19.93 35.89 13.62
N VAL A 410 -19.07 35.77 12.60
CA VAL A 410 -17.72 35.24 12.76
C VAL A 410 -16.70 36.36 12.57
N TYR A 411 -15.90 36.60 13.61
CA TYR A 411 -14.84 37.62 13.60
C TYR A 411 -13.48 36.98 13.29
N LEU A 412 -12.85 37.44 12.21
CA LEU A 412 -11.56 36.99 11.71
C LEU A 412 -10.45 37.85 12.31
N PRO A 413 -9.53 37.28 13.12
CA PRO A 413 -8.33 37.99 13.51
C PRO A 413 -7.46 38.30 12.28
N HIS A 414 -6.77 39.42 12.30
CA HIS A 414 -5.90 39.83 11.20
C HIS A 414 -4.52 40.25 11.68
N HIS A 415 -3.54 40.11 10.78
CA HIS A 415 -2.15 40.48 11.04
C HIS A 415 -1.42 40.90 9.77
N ALA A 416 -0.28 41.57 9.93
CA ALA A 416 0.56 42.02 8.83
C ALA A 416 1.56 40.92 8.42
N VAL A 417 1.67 40.70 7.10
CA VAL A 417 2.74 39.94 6.47
C VAL A 417 3.57 40.91 5.63
N VAL A 418 4.85 41.03 5.95
CA VAL A 418 5.79 41.90 5.24
C VAL A 418 6.59 41.05 4.25
N ARG A 419 6.61 41.45 2.99
CA ARG A 419 7.38 40.83 1.90
C ARG A 419 8.26 41.88 1.26
N GLU A 420 9.51 41.97 1.72
CA GLU A 420 10.49 42.95 1.25
C GLU A 420 10.90 42.76 -0.22
N ASP A 421 10.69 41.56 -0.75
CA ASP A 421 10.99 41.14 -2.12
C ASP A 421 9.94 41.58 -3.16
N LYS A 422 8.78 42.12 -2.73
CA LYS A 422 7.73 42.60 -3.65
C LYS A 422 7.84 44.09 -3.94
N THR A 423 7.81 44.44 -5.22
CA THR A 423 7.84 45.83 -5.74
C THR A 423 6.57 46.63 -5.47
N THR A 424 5.39 46.01 -5.34
CA THR A 424 4.10 46.73 -5.34
C THR A 424 3.33 46.72 -4.02
N THR A 425 3.50 45.71 -3.16
CA THR A 425 2.82 45.63 -1.84
C THR A 425 3.75 44.98 -0.82
N LYS A 426 4.62 45.79 -0.22
CA LYS A 426 5.56 45.34 0.84
C LYS A 426 4.82 44.84 2.09
N VAL A 427 3.61 45.33 2.37
CA VAL A 427 2.78 44.91 3.51
C VAL A 427 1.44 44.38 3.00
N ARG A 428 1.00 43.23 3.51
CA ARG A 428 -0.31 42.63 3.24
C ARG A 428 -1.04 42.31 4.55
N VAL A 429 -2.34 42.59 4.59
CA VAL A 429 -3.21 42.18 5.71
C VAL A 429 -3.76 40.79 5.42
N VAL A 430 -3.54 39.86 6.35
CA VAL A 430 -4.04 38.48 6.26
C VAL A 430 -5.12 38.28 7.31
N PHE A 431 -6.30 37.81 6.87
CA PHE A 431 -7.45 37.47 7.72
C PHE A 431 -7.44 35.97 8.01
N ASN A 432 -7.49 35.59 9.29
CA ASN A 432 -7.32 34.20 9.71
C ASN A 432 -8.67 33.47 9.87
N ALA A 433 -9.15 32.86 8.79
CA ALA A 433 -10.35 32.02 8.79
C ALA A 433 -10.16 30.61 9.40
N SER A 434 -8.91 30.23 9.70
CA SER A 434 -8.59 28.97 10.40
C SER A 434 -8.48 29.15 11.92
N GLN A 435 -8.71 30.36 12.44
CA GLN A 435 -8.75 30.57 13.89
C GLN A 435 -9.94 29.82 14.49
N LYS A 436 -9.65 28.85 15.35
CA LYS A 436 -10.66 28.12 16.10
C LYS A 436 -11.29 29.01 17.18
N ASN A 437 -12.61 28.91 17.29
CA ASN A 437 -13.40 29.54 18.34
C ASN A 437 -13.28 28.76 19.68
N ASN A 438 -13.99 29.20 20.73
CA ASN A 438 -13.94 28.54 22.04
C ASN A 438 -14.51 27.10 22.04
N ARG A 439 -15.18 26.67 20.97
CA ARG A 439 -15.66 25.30 20.75
C ARG A 439 -14.70 24.46 19.88
N GLY A 440 -13.56 25.02 19.48
CA GLY A 440 -12.56 24.30 18.68
C GLY A 440 -12.85 24.23 17.18
N VAL A 441 -13.81 25.01 16.67
CA VAL A 441 -14.22 25.04 15.26
C VAL A 441 -13.84 26.38 14.62
N SER A 442 -13.32 26.36 13.39
CA SER A 442 -13.03 27.57 12.60
C SER A 442 -14.00 27.73 11.42
N LEU A 443 -13.98 28.89 10.76
CA LEU A 443 -14.77 29.11 9.54
C LEU A 443 -14.38 28.10 8.45
N ASN A 444 -13.08 27.87 8.26
CA ASN A 444 -12.58 26.91 7.28
C ASN A 444 -13.01 25.46 7.55
N ASP A 445 -13.17 25.08 8.82
CA ASP A 445 -13.69 23.74 9.19
C ASP A 445 -15.16 23.56 8.80
N THR A 446 -15.90 24.64 8.52
CA THR A 446 -17.32 24.60 8.13
C THR A 446 -17.57 24.80 6.64
N LEU A 447 -16.60 25.32 5.88
CA LEU A 447 -16.72 25.58 4.44
C LEU A 447 -16.24 24.37 3.62
N MET A 448 -16.99 24.02 2.57
CA MET A 448 -16.53 23.13 1.50
C MET A 448 -15.38 23.80 0.74
N VAL A 449 -14.38 23.02 0.33
CA VAL A 449 -13.19 23.56 -0.38
C VAL A 449 -13.49 23.77 -1.87
N GLY A 450 -14.34 22.91 -2.44
CA GLY A 450 -14.60 22.83 -3.88
C GLY A 450 -13.48 22.11 -4.63
N PRO A 451 -13.76 21.68 -5.88
CA PRO A 451 -12.77 20.98 -6.70
C PRO A 451 -11.58 21.85 -7.07
N THR A 452 -10.41 21.23 -7.21
CA THR A 452 -9.23 21.92 -7.75
C THR A 452 -9.38 22.10 -9.26
N LEU A 453 -9.86 23.28 -9.67
CA LEU A 453 -10.02 23.66 -11.09
C LEU A 453 -8.71 24.12 -11.73
N GLN A 454 -7.73 24.51 -10.91
CA GLN A 454 -6.45 25.02 -11.38
C GLN A 454 -5.65 23.89 -12.01
N ALA A 455 -5.13 24.14 -13.21
CA ALA A 455 -4.10 23.27 -13.77
C ALA A 455 -2.87 23.29 -12.87
N GLU A 456 -2.11 22.19 -12.89
CA GLU A 456 -0.82 22.16 -12.20
C GLU A 456 0.08 23.25 -12.78
N LEU A 457 0.85 23.93 -11.92
CA LEU A 457 1.76 25.01 -12.32
C LEU A 457 2.63 24.67 -13.54
N ARG A 458 3.16 23.44 -13.57
CA ARG A 458 4.00 22.94 -14.66
C ARG A 458 3.25 22.87 -15.99
N HIS A 459 1.94 22.63 -15.99
CA HIS A 459 1.12 22.59 -17.21
C HIS A 459 1.02 23.96 -17.86
N THR A 460 0.79 24.99 -17.06
CA THR A 460 0.74 26.38 -17.54
C THR A 460 2.08 26.78 -18.16
N ILE A 461 3.19 26.41 -17.53
CA ILE A 461 4.53 26.67 -18.08
C ILE A 461 4.76 25.86 -19.38
N MET A 462 4.40 24.57 -19.41
CA MET A 462 4.55 23.72 -20.63
C MET A 462 3.81 24.32 -21.83
N ARG A 463 2.54 24.73 -21.66
CA ARG A 463 1.77 25.40 -22.72
C ARG A 463 2.40 26.72 -23.12
N TRP A 464 2.81 27.54 -22.15
CA TRP A 464 3.43 28.81 -22.44
C TRP A 464 4.71 28.69 -23.27
N ARG A 465 5.50 27.62 -23.07
CA ARG A 465 6.73 27.31 -23.82
C ARG A 465 6.50 26.93 -25.29
N THR A 466 5.27 26.69 -25.74
CA THR A 466 5.01 26.35 -27.15
C THR A 466 5.00 27.55 -28.09
N HIS A 467 4.74 28.75 -27.57
CA HIS A 467 4.57 29.96 -28.38
C HIS A 467 5.90 30.70 -28.58
N SER A 468 6.14 31.26 -29.78
CA SER A 468 7.35 32.04 -30.04
C SER A 468 7.35 33.38 -29.28
N ILE A 469 6.19 34.03 -29.17
CA ILE A 469 5.98 35.25 -28.40
C ILE A 469 5.17 34.91 -27.14
N GLY A 470 5.77 35.13 -25.96
CA GLY A 470 5.12 34.97 -24.66
C GLY A 470 4.50 36.28 -24.18
N LEU A 471 3.29 36.21 -23.63
CA LEU A 471 2.62 37.31 -22.92
C LEU A 471 2.33 36.89 -21.48
N VAL A 472 2.62 37.79 -20.55
CA VAL A 472 2.37 37.62 -19.11
C VAL A 472 1.65 38.84 -18.57
N ALA A 473 0.68 38.65 -17.69
CA ALA A 473 -0.03 39.72 -17.00
C ALA A 473 -0.57 39.24 -15.64
N ASP A 474 -0.92 40.17 -14.76
CA ASP A 474 -1.50 39.88 -13.45
C ASP A 474 -2.95 40.41 -13.38
N ILE A 475 -3.86 39.66 -12.75
CA ILE A 475 -5.17 40.17 -12.35
C ILE A 475 -5.03 41.05 -11.11
N ILE A 476 -5.53 42.29 -11.20
CA ILE A 476 -5.55 43.21 -10.06
C ILE A 476 -6.51 42.69 -9.00
N LYS A 477 -5.95 42.30 -7.84
CA LYS A 477 -6.71 42.00 -6.62
C LYS A 477 -7.83 40.97 -6.89
N MET A 478 -7.52 39.90 -7.64
CA MET A 478 -8.48 38.90 -8.16
C MET A 478 -9.64 38.56 -7.19
N TYR A 479 -9.33 38.10 -5.96
CA TYR A 479 -10.35 37.74 -4.97
C TYR A 479 -11.30 38.89 -4.60
N ARG A 480 -10.79 40.12 -4.56
CA ARG A 480 -11.55 41.32 -4.18
C ARG A 480 -12.50 41.78 -5.29
N GLN A 481 -12.39 41.26 -6.51
CA GLN A 481 -13.34 41.59 -7.58
C GLN A 481 -14.66 40.83 -7.45
N ILE A 482 -14.69 39.76 -6.64
CA ILE A 482 -15.84 38.89 -6.44
C ILE A 482 -16.55 39.28 -5.14
N ARG A 483 -17.83 39.64 -5.22
CA ARG A 483 -18.65 40.00 -4.07
C ARG A 483 -19.12 38.75 -3.34
N VAL A 484 -19.19 38.82 -2.02
CA VAL A 484 -19.88 37.83 -1.20
C VAL A 484 -21.28 38.35 -0.93
N ALA A 485 -22.29 37.49 -1.05
CA ALA A 485 -23.68 37.85 -0.81
C ALA A 485 -23.86 38.46 0.60
N ASP A 486 -24.76 39.43 0.71
CA ASP A 486 -24.95 40.21 1.93
C ASP A 486 -25.34 39.37 3.15
N GLU A 487 -26.03 38.23 2.96
CA GLU A 487 -26.40 37.36 4.08
C GLU A 487 -25.22 36.54 4.60
N ASP A 488 -24.16 36.38 3.80
CA ASP A 488 -22.95 35.65 4.19
C ASP A 488 -21.80 36.59 4.64
N ALA A 489 -21.91 37.90 4.40
CA ALA A 489 -20.90 38.89 4.83
C ALA A 489 -20.66 38.88 6.35
N MET A 490 -21.68 38.50 7.14
CA MET A 490 -21.57 38.38 8.61
C MET A 490 -20.58 37.30 9.07
N PHE A 491 -20.21 36.36 8.21
CA PHE A 491 -19.19 35.34 8.52
C PHE A 491 -17.75 35.83 8.28
N GLN A 492 -17.58 37.07 7.78
CA GLN A 492 -16.28 37.66 7.48
C GLN A 492 -16.10 39.02 8.18
N ARG A 493 -16.41 39.09 9.48
CA ARG A 493 -16.23 40.32 10.26
C ARG A 493 -14.82 40.52 10.75
N ILE A 494 -14.42 41.77 10.95
CA ILE A 494 -13.15 42.14 11.58
C ILE A 494 -13.37 43.27 12.59
N LEU A 495 -12.40 43.45 13.48
CA LEU A 495 -12.39 44.53 14.47
C LEU A 495 -11.27 45.50 14.13
N TRP A 496 -11.56 46.80 14.02
CA TRP A 496 -10.54 47.79 13.69
C TRP A 496 -10.80 49.15 14.35
N ARG A 497 -9.72 49.87 14.64
CA ARG A 497 -9.69 51.30 15.02
C ARG A 497 -8.34 51.90 14.66
N SER A 498 -8.32 53.18 14.30
CA SER A 498 -7.08 53.84 13.85
C SER A 498 -6.19 54.26 15.01
N SER A 499 -6.79 54.52 16.18
CA SER A 499 -6.09 54.88 17.40
C SER A 499 -6.56 54.06 18.61
N PRO A 500 -5.67 53.67 19.54
CA PRO A 500 -6.06 53.01 20.79
C PRO A 500 -7.02 53.81 21.67
N ASN A 501 -7.12 55.13 21.45
CA ASN A 501 -8.02 56.03 22.16
C ASN A 501 -9.45 56.01 21.58
N GLU A 502 -9.65 55.43 20.40
CA GLU A 502 -10.97 55.29 19.79
C GLU A 502 -11.66 54.00 20.25
N SER A 503 -12.99 53.99 20.19
CA SER A 503 -13.77 52.77 20.37
C SER A 503 -13.49 51.78 19.24
N ILE A 504 -13.33 50.50 19.56
CA ILE A 504 -13.22 49.43 18.55
C ILE A 504 -14.51 49.38 17.75
N LYS A 505 -14.39 49.39 16.41
CA LYS A 505 -15.52 49.29 15.49
C LYS A 505 -15.53 47.92 14.81
N ASP A 506 -16.74 47.45 14.52
CA ASP A 506 -17.00 46.19 13.84
C ASP A 506 -17.19 46.47 12.34
N TYR A 507 -16.49 45.72 11.48
CA TYR A 507 -16.56 45.84 10.02
C TYR A 507 -16.84 44.49 9.36
N GLU A 508 -17.44 44.51 8.18
CA GLU A 508 -17.71 43.35 7.32
C GLU A 508 -16.88 43.41 6.04
N LEU A 509 -16.17 42.31 5.74
CA LEU A 509 -15.59 42.08 4.43
C LEU A 509 -16.70 41.62 3.49
N VAL A 510 -16.82 42.27 2.35
CA VAL A 510 -17.94 42.10 1.39
C VAL A 510 -17.49 41.45 0.07
N THR A 511 -16.25 40.98 0.02
CA THR A 511 -15.66 40.30 -1.13
C THR A 511 -15.05 38.99 -0.71
N VAL A 512 -14.74 38.10 -1.66
CA VAL A 512 -14.13 36.81 -1.35
C VAL A 512 -12.79 37.06 -0.64
N THR A 513 -12.68 36.59 0.60
CA THR A 513 -11.51 36.84 1.44
C THR A 513 -10.48 35.73 1.28
N PHE A 514 -9.26 36.12 0.91
CA PHE A 514 -8.11 35.22 0.87
C PHE A 514 -7.85 34.60 2.25
N GLY A 515 -7.59 33.29 2.29
CA GLY A 515 -7.42 32.52 3.52
C GLY A 515 -8.65 31.72 3.94
N THR A 516 -9.80 31.93 3.29
CA THR A 516 -10.96 31.03 3.42
C THR A 516 -10.77 29.76 2.57
N ALA A 517 -11.32 28.64 3.03
CA ALA A 517 -11.12 27.32 2.41
C ALA A 517 -11.63 27.25 0.96
N SER A 518 -12.77 27.90 0.68
CA SER A 518 -13.41 27.92 -0.64
C SER A 518 -12.88 29.01 -1.58
N ALA A 519 -12.11 29.99 -1.09
CA ALA A 519 -11.71 31.16 -1.89
C ALA A 519 -10.99 30.80 -3.20
N PRO A 520 -10.01 29.86 -3.24
CA PRO A 520 -9.36 29.47 -4.49
C PRO A 520 -10.33 28.95 -5.56
N TYR A 521 -11.26 28.09 -5.14
CA TYR A 521 -12.28 27.54 -6.03
C TYR A 521 -13.23 28.63 -6.51
N LEU A 522 -13.79 29.43 -5.60
CA LEU A 522 -14.70 30.53 -5.95
C LEU A 522 -14.05 31.52 -6.92
N ALA A 523 -12.77 31.85 -6.71
CA ALA A 523 -12.03 32.77 -7.57
C ALA A 523 -11.88 32.24 -9.00
N VAL A 524 -11.34 31.02 -9.14
CA VAL A 524 -11.07 30.44 -10.46
C VAL A 524 -12.36 30.04 -11.16
N ARG A 525 -13.35 29.51 -10.44
CA ARG A 525 -14.65 29.17 -11.03
C ARG A 525 -15.38 30.39 -11.56
N THR A 526 -15.27 31.54 -10.89
CA THR A 526 -15.82 32.83 -11.35
C THR A 526 -15.09 33.34 -12.58
N LEU A 527 -13.76 33.21 -12.61
CA LEU A 527 -12.98 33.54 -13.81
C LEU A 527 -13.42 32.67 -15.01
N HIS A 528 -13.63 31.37 -14.79
CA HIS A 528 -14.18 30.48 -15.82
C HIS A 528 -15.62 30.85 -16.19
N GLN A 529 -16.44 31.29 -15.22
CA GLN A 529 -17.82 31.69 -15.49
C GLN A 529 -17.89 32.86 -16.47
N ILE A 530 -16.96 33.81 -16.41
CA ILE A 530 -16.86 34.89 -17.41
C ILE A 530 -16.62 34.34 -18.81
N ALA A 531 -15.71 33.37 -18.94
CA ALA A 531 -15.47 32.73 -20.23
C ALA A 531 -16.68 31.93 -20.72
N TYR A 532 -17.49 31.36 -19.84
CA TYR A 532 -18.74 30.67 -20.23
C TYR A 532 -19.87 31.64 -20.61
N ASP A 533 -19.98 32.77 -19.91
CA ASP A 533 -21.08 33.72 -20.11
C ASP A 533 -20.83 34.67 -21.29
N GLU A 534 -19.57 35.03 -21.56
CA GLU A 534 -19.18 36.08 -22.51
C GLU A 534 -18.16 35.61 -23.56
N GLY A 535 -17.62 34.39 -23.43
CA GLY A 535 -16.50 33.94 -24.25
C GLY A 535 -16.84 33.68 -25.72
N ASP A 536 -18.11 33.50 -26.07
CA ASP A 536 -18.55 33.30 -27.46
C ASP A 536 -18.23 34.51 -28.34
N GLU A 537 -18.27 35.73 -27.79
CA GLU A 537 -17.88 36.96 -28.50
C GLU A 537 -16.35 37.12 -28.64
N TYR A 538 -15.57 36.35 -27.87
CA TYR A 538 -14.10 36.47 -27.78
C TYR A 538 -13.39 35.11 -27.94
N PRO A 539 -13.55 34.43 -29.10
CA PRO A 539 -13.09 33.07 -29.29
C PRO A 539 -11.56 32.91 -29.20
N LEU A 540 -10.78 33.98 -29.43
CA LEU A 540 -9.32 33.94 -29.36
C LEU A 540 -8.80 33.76 -27.92
N VAL A 541 -9.58 34.22 -26.93
CA VAL A 541 -9.14 34.31 -25.52
C VAL A 541 -9.98 33.47 -24.56
N SER A 542 -11.19 33.04 -24.94
CA SER A 542 -12.07 32.25 -24.07
C SER A 542 -11.40 30.95 -23.57
N GLU A 543 -10.80 30.17 -24.47
CA GLU A 543 -10.05 28.96 -24.10
C GLU A 543 -8.78 29.29 -23.28
N LYS A 544 -8.14 30.42 -23.56
CA LYS A 544 -6.96 30.88 -22.81
C LYS A 544 -7.34 31.25 -21.37
N VAL A 545 -8.52 31.82 -21.12
CA VAL A 545 -8.99 32.09 -19.75
C VAL A 545 -9.14 30.80 -18.95
N LEU A 546 -9.58 29.71 -19.58
CA LEU A 546 -9.78 28.41 -18.93
C LEU A 546 -8.48 27.62 -18.68
N SER A 547 -7.40 27.91 -19.42
CA SER A 547 -6.21 27.06 -19.46
C SER A 547 -4.87 27.76 -19.22
N CYS A 548 -4.79 29.09 -19.33
CA CYS A 548 -3.55 29.87 -19.23
C CYS A 548 -3.39 30.63 -17.91
N TYR A 549 -4.38 30.60 -17.02
CA TYR A 549 -4.27 31.21 -15.69
C TYR A 549 -3.73 30.23 -14.65
N TYR A 550 -2.81 30.71 -13.82
CA TYR A 550 -2.53 30.13 -12.52
C TYR A 550 -2.88 31.16 -11.46
N MET A 551 -4.06 31.02 -10.85
CA MET A 551 -4.62 32.04 -9.96
C MET A 551 -4.72 33.41 -10.65
N ASP A 552 -4.03 34.42 -10.15
CA ASP A 552 -3.99 35.78 -10.66
C ASP A 552 -2.99 35.96 -11.82
N ASP A 553 -2.07 35.01 -12.05
CA ASP A 553 -1.04 35.12 -13.08
C ASP A 553 -1.53 34.53 -14.43
N LEU A 554 -1.54 35.34 -15.48
CA LEU A 554 -1.78 34.93 -16.87
C LEU A 554 -0.45 34.59 -17.56
N LEU A 555 -0.34 33.40 -18.14
CA LEU A 555 0.78 33.04 -19.03
C LEU A 555 0.24 32.48 -20.35
N THR A 556 0.31 33.29 -21.39
CA THR A 556 -0.18 32.93 -22.73
C THR A 556 0.83 33.32 -23.81
N GLY A 557 0.52 33.05 -25.07
CA GLY A 557 1.38 33.41 -26.18
C GLY A 557 0.69 33.32 -27.54
N CYS A 558 1.46 33.73 -28.54
CA CYS A 558 1.12 33.74 -29.96
C CYS A 558 2.39 33.59 -30.81
N ASP A 559 2.22 33.50 -32.13
CA ASP A 559 3.34 33.34 -33.07
C ASP A 559 3.66 34.63 -33.84
N ASP A 560 2.76 35.61 -33.82
CA ASP A 560 2.90 36.91 -34.47
C ASP A 560 2.43 38.09 -33.60
N VAL A 561 2.95 39.28 -33.86
CA VAL A 561 2.68 40.51 -33.09
C VAL A 561 1.23 40.95 -33.22
N THR A 562 0.61 40.79 -34.40
CA THR A 562 -0.77 41.22 -34.65
C THR A 562 -1.77 40.42 -33.82
N THR A 563 -1.63 39.10 -33.79
CA THR A 563 -2.40 38.21 -32.92
C THR A 563 -2.12 38.52 -31.45
N GLY A 564 -0.88 38.84 -31.09
CA GLY A 564 -0.52 39.26 -29.72
C GLY A 564 -1.31 40.49 -29.26
N ILE A 565 -1.44 41.51 -30.10
CA ILE A 565 -2.26 42.70 -29.80
C ILE A 565 -3.75 42.36 -29.73
N GLN A 566 -4.25 41.48 -30.58
CA GLN A 566 -5.65 41.03 -30.51
C GLN A 566 -5.93 40.28 -29.22
N ILE A 567 -5.03 39.39 -28.78
CA ILE A 567 -5.12 38.70 -27.48
C ILE A 567 -5.16 39.72 -26.36
N TYR A 568 -4.26 40.71 -26.36
CA TYR A 568 -4.23 41.78 -25.35
C TYR A 568 -5.58 42.52 -25.27
N LYS A 569 -6.11 42.97 -26.41
CA LYS A 569 -7.38 43.72 -26.49
C LYS A 569 -8.57 42.87 -26.03
N GLN A 570 -8.76 41.69 -26.63
CA GLN A 570 -9.89 40.82 -26.30
C GLN A 570 -9.84 40.33 -24.84
N MET A 571 -8.65 40.03 -24.31
CA MET A 571 -8.51 39.61 -22.92
C MET A 571 -8.89 40.74 -21.96
N LYS A 572 -8.45 41.97 -22.25
CA LYS A 572 -8.80 43.16 -21.45
C LYS A 572 -10.30 43.43 -21.49
N GLU A 573 -10.93 43.35 -22.66
CA GLU A 573 -12.37 43.54 -22.84
C GLU A 573 -13.19 42.46 -22.14
N LEU A 574 -12.89 41.18 -22.38
CA LEU A 574 -13.61 40.04 -21.79
C LEU A 574 -13.55 40.08 -20.26
N LEU A 575 -12.37 40.28 -19.67
CA LEU A 575 -12.23 40.29 -18.22
C LEU A 575 -12.78 41.56 -17.56
N ALA A 576 -12.76 42.69 -18.27
CA ALA A 576 -13.41 43.93 -17.81
C ALA A 576 -14.93 43.76 -17.65
N LYS A 577 -15.59 42.95 -18.51
CA LYS A 577 -17.03 42.61 -18.35
C LYS A 577 -17.37 41.92 -17.03
N GLY A 578 -16.38 41.33 -16.35
CA GLY A 578 -16.50 40.73 -15.02
C GLY A 578 -15.86 41.56 -13.89
N GLY A 579 -15.33 42.74 -14.19
CA GLY A 579 -14.59 43.60 -13.25
C GLY A 579 -13.17 43.13 -12.93
N PHE A 580 -12.60 42.21 -13.73
CA PHE A 580 -11.24 41.72 -13.58
C PHE A 580 -10.29 42.52 -14.47
N GLU A 581 -9.63 43.51 -13.89
CA GLU A 581 -8.65 44.33 -14.58
C GLU A 581 -7.28 43.63 -14.62
N LEU A 582 -6.59 43.69 -15.76
CA LEU A 582 -5.24 43.17 -15.96
C LEU A 582 -4.19 44.27 -15.90
N GLN A 583 -3.02 43.97 -15.35
CA GLN A 583 -1.89 44.89 -15.23
C GLN A 583 -0.55 44.19 -15.50
N LYS A 584 0.52 44.99 -15.59
CA LYS A 584 1.92 44.54 -15.70
C LYS A 584 2.15 43.60 -16.89
N TRP A 585 1.60 43.97 -18.04
CA TRP A 585 1.86 43.26 -19.28
C TRP A 585 3.37 43.19 -19.55
N SER A 586 3.84 42.00 -19.88
CA SER A 586 5.24 41.74 -20.19
C SER A 586 5.35 40.71 -21.30
N THR A 587 6.33 40.89 -22.19
CA THR A 587 6.58 39.99 -23.32
C THR A 587 8.08 39.94 -23.65
N ASN A 588 8.51 38.90 -24.35
CA ASN A 588 9.84 38.80 -24.95
C ASN A 588 9.98 39.61 -26.26
N ASN A 589 8.87 40.05 -26.87
CA ASN A 589 8.91 40.83 -28.10
C ASN A 589 8.79 42.34 -27.83
N LYS A 590 9.82 43.12 -28.17
CA LYS A 590 9.87 44.57 -27.90
C LYS A 590 8.80 45.35 -28.68
N GLU A 591 8.60 45.02 -29.95
CA GLU A 591 7.60 45.69 -30.78
C GLU A 591 6.17 45.54 -30.21
N LEU A 592 5.83 44.33 -29.77
CA LEU A 592 4.55 44.07 -29.11
C LEU A 592 4.42 44.86 -27.79
N LEU A 593 5.49 44.90 -26.98
CA LEU A 593 5.49 45.65 -25.73
C LEU A 593 5.27 47.14 -25.96
N ASP A 594 5.95 47.74 -26.94
CA ASP A 594 5.83 49.16 -27.27
C ASP A 594 4.42 49.51 -27.77
N GLN A 595 3.79 48.62 -28.55
CA GLN A 595 2.41 48.78 -28.97
C GLN A 595 1.41 48.68 -27.81
N ILE A 596 1.62 47.75 -26.86
CA ILE A 596 0.80 47.65 -25.65
C ILE A 596 0.91 48.93 -24.81
N ASN A 597 2.15 49.39 -24.55
CA ASN A 597 2.40 50.62 -23.78
C ASN A 597 1.77 51.86 -24.44
N THR A 598 1.83 51.95 -25.77
CA THR A 598 1.19 53.03 -26.53
C THR A 598 -0.33 53.02 -26.37
N ILE A 599 -0.96 51.84 -26.34
CA ILE A 599 -2.40 51.72 -26.12
C ILE A 599 -2.75 52.11 -24.67
N GLU A 600 -1.96 51.67 -23.68
CA GLU A 600 -2.18 52.04 -22.28
C GLU A 600 -2.05 53.55 -22.06
N TYR A 601 -1.05 54.20 -22.66
CA TYR A 601 -0.85 55.65 -22.56
C TYR A 601 -2.01 56.46 -23.15
N LYS A 602 -2.51 56.07 -24.34
CA LYS A 602 -3.63 56.76 -25.01
C LYS A 602 -4.96 56.64 -24.26
N VAL A 603 -5.16 55.55 -23.51
CA VAL A 603 -6.35 55.38 -22.67
C VAL A 603 -6.25 56.29 -21.43
N GLU A 604 -5.08 56.36 -20.80
CA GLU A 604 -4.86 57.21 -19.62
C GLU A 604 -4.91 58.71 -19.94
N SER A 605 -4.51 59.15 -21.14
CA SER A 605 -4.59 60.56 -21.55
C SER A 605 -6.00 61.07 -21.83
N ASN A 606 -6.99 60.18 -22.01
CA ASN A 606 -8.38 60.53 -22.29
C ASN A 606 -9.29 60.52 -21.04
N GLU A 607 -8.80 60.05 -19.89
CA GLU A 607 -9.50 60.13 -18.62
C GLU A 607 -8.97 61.34 -17.82
N GLU A 608 -9.84 62.28 -17.43
CA GLU A 608 -9.54 63.49 -16.64
C GLU A 608 -9.08 63.20 -15.18
N ASN A 609 -8.15 62.27 -14.97
CA ASN A 609 -7.60 61.92 -13.67
C ASN A 609 -6.12 62.34 -13.56
N GLU A 610 -5.89 63.65 -13.43
CA GLU A 610 -4.57 64.29 -13.17
C GLU A 610 -3.85 63.77 -11.91
N SER A 611 -4.50 62.95 -11.09
CA SER A 611 -3.95 62.41 -9.83
C SER A 611 -3.26 61.05 -9.97
N LYS A 612 -3.38 60.33 -11.10
CA LYS A 612 -2.65 59.06 -11.34
C LYS A 612 -1.33 59.22 -12.10
N ALA A 613 -1.13 60.33 -12.81
CA ALA A 613 0.08 60.58 -13.59
C ALA A 613 1.31 60.86 -12.68
N LYS A 614 1.14 61.62 -11.59
CA LYS A 614 2.24 62.01 -10.70
C LYS A 614 2.86 60.86 -9.89
N ASP A 615 2.14 59.75 -9.69
CA ASP A 615 2.64 58.57 -8.96
C ASP A 615 3.41 57.58 -9.87
N ARG A 616 3.34 57.74 -11.20
CA ARG A 616 4.13 56.94 -12.16
C ARG A 616 5.44 57.62 -12.54
N ASP A 617 5.48 58.95 -12.66
CA ASP A 617 6.71 59.69 -12.99
C ASP A 617 7.83 59.46 -11.97
N GLN A 618 7.49 59.24 -10.69
CA GLN A 618 8.47 58.93 -9.64
C GLN A 618 8.86 57.44 -9.58
N LYS A 619 8.13 56.57 -10.28
CA LYS A 619 8.41 55.13 -10.41
C LYS A 619 9.13 54.78 -11.71
N GLU A 620 9.03 55.61 -12.74
CA GLU A 620 9.82 55.51 -13.97
C GLU A 620 11.28 55.92 -13.78
N LEU A 621 11.63 56.63 -12.69
CA LEU A 621 13.03 56.95 -12.36
C LEU A 621 13.79 55.79 -11.68
N GLU A 622 13.11 54.71 -11.31
CA GLU A 622 13.74 53.40 -11.08
C GLU A 622 13.37 52.47 -12.25
N MET A 623 13.83 52.80 -13.46
CA MET A 623 14.12 51.78 -14.47
C MET A 623 15.13 50.81 -13.86
N LYS A 624 14.64 49.83 -13.08
CA LYS A 624 15.42 48.63 -12.81
C LYS A 624 15.70 48.03 -14.17
N LEU A 625 16.95 48.20 -14.57
CA LEU A 625 17.67 47.54 -15.65
C LEU A 625 17.68 46.00 -15.50
N ASP A 626 16.72 45.43 -14.78
CA ASP A 626 16.52 43.99 -14.66
C ASP A 626 15.59 43.56 -15.79
N ASN A 627 16.20 43.09 -16.88
CA ASN A 627 15.50 42.38 -17.96
C ASN A 627 14.82 41.09 -17.48
N THR A 628 15.11 40.68 -16.25
CA THR A 628 14.62 39.46 -15.61
C THR A 628 13.37 39.72 -14.77
N MET A 629 12.39 38.83 -14.84
CA MET A 629 11.18 38.87 -14.02
C MET A 629 10.89 37.51 -13.38
N LYS A 630 10.27 37.51 -12.19
CA LYS A 630 9.83 36.28 -11.54
C LYS A 630 8.44 35.89 -12.04
N ILE A 631 8.32 34.67 -12.56
CA ILE A 631 7.07 34.09 -13.07
C ILE A 631 6.86 32.74 -12.39
N LEU A 632 5.75 32.58 -11.67
CA LEU A 632 5.38 31.29 -11.07
C LEU A 632 6.50 30.65 -10.21
N GLY A 633 7.36 31.47 -9.60
CA GLY A 633 8.51 31.02 -8.80
C GLY A 633 9.81 30.78 -9.57
N LEU A 634 9.79 30.84 -10.91
CA LEU A 634 10.97 30.81 -11.78
C LEU A 634 11.41 32.23 -12.15
N THR A 635 12.68 32.40 -12.54
CA THR A 635 13.16 33.67 -13.10
C THR A 635 13.23 33.56 -14.62
N TRP A 636 12.65 34.51 -15.35
CA TRP A 636 12.64 34.55 -16.82
C TRP A 636 13.35 35.82 -17.30
N ASP A 637 14.35 35.66 -18.15
CA ASP A 637 14.99 36.74 -18.89
C ASP A 637 14.26 36.96 -20.22
N ARG A 638 13.71 38.17 -20.40
CA ARG A 638 12.90 38.51 -21.57
C ARG A 638 13.72 38.72 -22.83
N ASN A 639 14.98 39.14 -22.70
CA ASN A 639 15.82 39.46 -23.87
C ASN A 639 16.38 38.18 -24.50
N ASP A 640 16.85 37.27 -23.66
CA ASP A 640 17.38 35.96 -24.08
C ASP A 640 16.28 34.90 -24.22
N ASP A 641 15.05 35.24 -23.80
CA ASP A 641 13.89 34.35 -23.71
C ASP A 641 14.20 33.00 -23.03
N SER A 642 14.87 33.07 -21.87
CA SER A 642 15.37 31.92 -21.14
C SER A 642 15.02 31.96 -19.66
N PHE A 643 14.76 30.79 -19.08
CA PHE A 643 14.64 30.62 -17.64
C PHE A 643 16.02 30.56 -16.99
N ARG A 644 16.14 31.22 -15.84
CA ARG A 644 17.32 31.25 -14.99
C ARG A 644 16.97 30.84 -13.58
N TYR A 645 17.92 30.19 -12.90
CA TYR A 645 17.78 29.84 -11.50
C TYR A 645 18.49 30.87 -10.63
N THR A 646 17.83 31.28 -9.54
CA THR A 646 18.42 32.17 -8.53
C THR A 646 18.66 31.38 -7.26
N VAL A 647 19.93 31.21 -6.90
CA VAL A 647 20.34 30.48 -5.70
C VAL A 647 20.77 31.47 -4.63
N HIS A 648 19.81 31.95 -3.85
CA HIS A 648 20.07 32.83 -2.69
C HIS A 648 20.13 32.01 -1.40
N LEU A 649 21.30 31.44 -1.16
CA LEU A 649 21.59 30.70 0.06
C LEU A 649 22.15 31.65 1.13
N PRO A 650 21.69 31.57 2.40
CA PRO A 650 22.29 32.36 3.47
C PRO A 650 23.78 32.04 3.59
N PRO A 651 24.64 32.97 4.02
CA PRO A 651 26.01 32.63 4.36
C PRO A 651 26.03 31.51 5.39
N LEU A 652 27.00 30.60 5.29
CA LEU A 652 27.24 29.58 6.31
C LEU A 652 27.57 30.31 7.62
N GLN A 653 26.62 30.35 8.56
CA GLN A 653 26.83 30.95 9.87
C GLN A 653 27.80 30.10 10.69
N ASN A 654 28.43 30.67 11.72
CA ASN A 654 29.26 29.92 12.69
C ASN A 654 28.49 28.88 13.51
N THR A 655 27.16 28.81 13.35
CA THR A 655 26.30 27.77 13.93
C THR A 655 26.42 26.47 13.14
N PRO A 656 26.49 25.31 13.82
CA PRO A 656 26.59 24.02 13.15
C PRO A 656 25.36 23.77 12.27
N ALA A 657 25.57 23.19 11.08
CA ALA A 657 24.48 22.78 10.21
C ALA A 657 23.56 21.78 10.94
N THR A 658 22.25 21.92 10.77
CA THR A 658 21.25 21.02 11.35
C THR A 658 20.37 20.43 10.25
N LYS A 659 19.63 19.37 10.55
CA LYS A 659 18.66 18.79 9.61
C LYS A 659 17.64 19.83 9.12
N ARG A 660 17.20 20.74 9.99
CA ARG A 660 16.29 21.85 9.64
C ARG A 660 16.91 22.81 8.62
N THR A 661 18.16 23.23 8.82
CA THR A 661 18.80 24.20 7.90
C THR A 661 19.03 23.59 6.52
N VAL A 662 19.45 22.33 6.47
CA VAL A 662 19.63 21.59 5.19
C VAL A 662 18.33 21.49 4.41
N ILE A 663 17.25 21.02 5.05
CA ILE A 663 15.96 20.87 4.37
C ILE A 663 15.40 22.23 3.94
N SER A 664 15.58 23.28 4.75
CA SER A 664 15.22 24.66 4.39
C SER A 664 15.97 25.14 3.14
N ASP A 665 17.27 24.88 3.04
CA ASP A 665 18.07 25.26 1.87
C ASP A 665 17.65 24.48 0.62
N ILE A 666 17.40 23.17 0.73
CA ILE A 666 16.92 22.32 -0.39
C ILE A 666 15.53 22.78 -0.86
N ALA A 667 14.63 23.13 0.06
CA ALA A 667 13.29 23.59 -0.29
C ALA A 667 13.27 24.92 -1.06
N ARG A 668 14.36 25.70 -1.03
CA ARG A 668 14.51 26.93 -1.84
C ARG A 668 14.82 26.63 -3.31
N LEU A 669 15.29 25.42 -3.64
CA LEU A 669 15.54 24.98 -5.02
C LEU A 669 14.20 24.61 -5.68
N PHE A 670 13.49 25.63 -6.15
CA PHE A 670 12.20 25.49 -6.79
C PHE A 670 12.36 25.09 -8.27
N ASP A 671 12.01 23.86 -8.61
CA ASP A 671 12.10 23.30 -9.97
C ASP A 671 10.83 22.50 -10.32
N PRO A 672 9.77 23.16 -10.83
CA PRO A 672 8.48 22.53 -11.07
C PRO A 672 8.47 21.55 -12.26
N LEU A 673 9.43 21.69 -13.18
CA LEU A 673 9.55 20.87 -14.39
C LEU A 673 10.62 19.80 -14.29
N GLY A 674 11.47 19.83 -13.26
CA GLY A 674 12.53 18.86 -13.07
C GLY A 674 13.76 19.10 -13.95
N TRP A 675 14.00 20.32 -14.42
CA TRP A 675 15.19 20.60 -15.25
C TRP A 675 16.49 20.39 -14.48
N LEU A 676 16.49 20.58 -13.16
CA LEU A 676 17.62 20.37 -12.25
C LEU A 676 17.53 19.01 -11.53
N ALA A 677 16.69 18.09 -12.00
CA ALA A 677 16.43 16.82 -11.34
C ALA A 677 17.68 15.99 -10.99
N PRO A 678 18.76 15.92 -11.81
CA PRO A 678 19.99 15.22 -11.46
C PRO A 678 20.72 15.80 -10.26
N THR A 679 20.63 17.11 -10.05
CA THR A 679 21.24 17.77 -8.90
C THR A 679 20.32 17.65 -7.68
N ILE A 680 19.03 17.94 -7.86
CA ILE A 680 18.03 17.86 -6.77
C ILE A 680 17.92 16.45 -6.18
N VAL A 681 18.08 15.38 -6.98
CA VAL A 681 18.05 14.02 -6.44
C VAL A 681 19.19 13.76 -5.45
N VAL A 682 20.38 14.35 -5.65
CA VAL A 682 21.51 14.24 -4.71
C VAL A 682 21.13 14.88 -3.38
N ALA A 683 20.50 16.06 -3.42
CA ALA A 683 19.95 16.70 -2.23
C ALA A 683 18.87 15.83 -1.54
N LYS A 684 17.95 15.22 -2.29
CA LYS A 684 16.93 14.31 -1.74
C LYS A 684 17.57 13.07 -1.10
N ILE A 685 18.59 12.48 -1.73
CA ILE A 685 19.37 11.35 -1.17
C ILE A 685 20.05 11.78 0.13
N PHE A 686 20.60 13.01 0.19
CA PHE A 686 21.19 13.54 1.41
C PHE A 686 20.16 13.66 2.55
N ILE A 687 18.93 14.11 2.27
CA ILE A 687 17.84 14.10 3.27
C ILE A 687 17.58 12.67 3.78
N GLN A 688 17.59 11.67 2.90
CA GLN A 688 17.44 10.26 3.30
C GLN A 688 18.63 9.79 4.18
N LYS A 689 19.86 10.23 3.90
CA LYS A 689 21.03 9.95 4.78
C LYS A 689 20.87 10.58 6.17
N LEU A 690 20.44 11.85 6.25
CA LEU A 690 20.15 12.51 7.51
C LEU A 690 19.05 11.81 8.32
N TRP A 691 18.10 11.20 7.61
CA TRP A 691 17.06 10.37 8.19
C TRP A 691 17.62 9.09 8.81
N LEU A 692 18.43 8.35 8.04
CA LEU A 692 19.06 7.10 8.48
C LEU A 692 20.06 7.31 9.62
N ALA A 693 20.70 8.48 9.69
CA ALA A 693 21.61 8.85 10.77
C ALA A 693 20.90 9.04 12.14
N GLY A 694 19.56 9.13 12.17
CA GLY A 694 18.81 9.25 13.42
C GLY A 694 18.91 10.60 14.14
N LEU A 695 19.47 11.63 13.48
CA LEU A 695 19.67 12.97 14.07
C LEU A 695 18.34 13.71 14.31
N GLY A 696 18.25 14.48 15.40
CA GLY A 696 17.15 15.40 15.66
C GLY A 696 17.05 16.56 14.65
N TRP A 697 15.93 17.31 14.65
CA TRP A 697 15.71 18.42 13.71
C TRP A 697 16.70 19.58 13.89
N ASP A 698 17.00 19.89 15.13
CA ASP A 698 17.87 21.01 15.54
C ASP A 698 19.21 20.50 16.11
N GLU A 699 19.48 19.20 15.97
CA GLU A 699 20.75 18.58 16.36
C GLU A 699 21.83 18.89 15.31
N PRO A 700 23.08 19.21 15.73
CA PRO A 700 24.18 19.43 14.81
C PRO A 700 24.51 18.16 14.02
N LEU A 701 24.81 18.33 12.73
CA LEU A 701 25.26 17.23 11.87
C LEU A 701 26.62 16.68 12.33
N THR A 702 26.88 15.39 12.06
CA THR A 702 28.20 14.81 12.26
C THR A 702 29.22 15.48 11.32
N LYS A 703 30.52 15.47 11.68
CA LYS A 703 31.57 16.13 10.89
C LYS A 703 31.56 15.70 9.42
N ASN A 704 31.46 14.40 9.16
CA ASN A 704 31.39 13.85 7.80
C ASN A 704 30.18 14.38 7.00
N LEU A 705 28.98 14.36 7.60
CA LEU A 705 27.77 14.89 6.94
C LEU A 705 27.84 16.41 6.73
N THR A 706 28.51 17.12 7.64
CA THR A 706 28.71 18.57 7.53
C THR A 706 29.63 18.91 6.37
N GLU A 707 30.74 18.19 6.22
CA GLU A 707 31.67 18.36 5.11
C GLU A 707 31.01 18.01 3.77
N GLU A 708 30.32 16.87 3.68
CA GLU A 708 29.57 16.46 2.48
C GLU A 708 28.53 17.52 2.07
N TRP A 709 27.72 18.00 3.02
CA TRP A 709 26.73 19.04 2.75
C TRP A 709 27.37 20.36 2.34
N ARG A 710 28.46 20.76 2.99
CA ARG A 710 29.15 22.03 2.71
C ARG A 710 29.67 22.06 1.28
N THR A 711 30.38 21.02 0.85
CA THR A 711 30.89 20.93 -0.52
C THR A 711 29.75 20.99 -1.54
N TYR A 712 28.69 20.20 -1.34
CA TYR A 712 27.55 20.20 -2.24
C TYR A 712 26.83 21.57 -2.28
N ARG A 713 26.67 22.20 -1.11
CA ARG A 713 25.98 23.49 -0.97
C ARG A 713 26.74 24.65 -1.63
N GLU A 714 28.07 24.65 -1.53
CA GLU A 714 28.92 25.65 -2.20
C GLU A 714 28.77 25.55 -3.73
N GLU A 715 28.75 24.32 -4.27
CA GLU A 715 28.53 24.08 -5.70
C GLU A 715 27.12 24.47 -6.19
N LEU A 716 26.09 24.53 -5.32
CA LEU A 716 24.73 24.93 -5.74
C LEU A 716 24.69 26.32 -6.39
N THR A 717 25.63 27.19 -6.07
CA THR A 717 25.73 28.51 -6.69
C THR A 717 25.98 28.44 -8.19
N LEU A 718 26.66 27.39 -8.68
CA LEU A 718 26.92 27.17 -10.12
C LEU A 718 25.63 26.96 -10.93
N LEU A 719 24.51 26.59 -10.27
CA LEU A 719 23.23 26.42 -10.95
C LEU A 719 22.66 27.73 -11.51
N THR A 720 23.18 28.89 -11.09
CA THR A 720 22.80 30.19 -11.70
C THR A 720 23.26 30.32 -13.15
N GLU A 721 24.22 29.52 -13.59
CA GLU A 721 24.71 29.45 -14.97
C GLU A 721 23.82 28.59 -15.89
N VAL A 722 22.81 27.91 -15.34
CA VAL A 722 21.90 27.07 -16.13
C VAL A 722 20.84 27.94 -16.81
N HIS A 723 20.87 27.94 -18.14
CA HIS A 723 19.90 28.63 -19.00
C HIS A 723 19.00 27.63 -19.72
N ILE A 724 17.68 27.76 -19.55
CA ILE A 724 16.70 26.91 -20.25
C ILE A 724 15.88 27.77 -21.19
N PRO A 725 15.94 27.58 -22.51
CA PRO A 725 15.10 28.31 -23.45
C PRO A 725 13.62 28.14 -23.12
N ARG A 726 12.89 29.25 -23.05
CA ARG A 726 11.43 29.22 -22.85
C ARG A 726 10.78 28.59 -24.08
N TRP A 727 10.97 29.20 -25.25
CA TRP A 727 10.37 28.68 -26.49
C TRP A 727 11.01 27.37 -26.94
N LEU A 728 10.18 26.35 -27.15
CA LEU A 728 10.62 25.05 -27.63
C LEU A 728 10.99 25.06 -29.14
N GLY A 729 10.55 26.07 -29.89
CA GLY A 729 10.75 26.13 -31.35
C GLY A 729 9.60 25.52 -32.16
N LYS A 730 8.44 25.26 -31.52
CA LYS A 730 7.24 24.76 -32.19
C LYS A 730 6.66 25.87 -33.07
N THR A 731 6.32 25.51 -34.30
CA THR A 731 5.57 26.33 -35.26
C THR A 731 4.42 25.51 -35.84
N ILE A 732 3.56 26.13 -36.66
CA ILE A 732 2.42 25.45 -37.29
C ILE A 732 2.87 24.29 -38.19
N GLU A 733 4.03 24.41 -38.83
CA GLU A 733 4.59 23.45 -39.79
C GLU A 733 5.45 22.35 -39.14
N THR A 734 5.69 22.40 -37.83
CA THR A 734 6.54 21.38 -37.16
C THR A 734 5.78 20.12 -36.80
N ASP A 735 6.30 18.96 -37.20
CA ASP A 735 5.88 17.68 -36.65
C ASP A 735 6.47 17.50 -35.24
N VAL A 736 5.62 17.11 -34.29
CA VAL A 736 5.96 17.05 -32.86
C VAL A 736 5.86 15.62 -32.34
N GLU A 737 6.95 15.14 -31.76
CA GLU A 737 7.03 13.85 -31.09
C GLU A 737 7.50 14.00 -29.63
N LEU A 738 7.00 13.14 -28.75
CA LEU A 738 7.47 13.04 -27.36
C LEU A 738 8.27 11.76 -27.17
N HIS A 739 9.48 11.92 -26.66
CA HIS A 739 10.39 10.81 -26.36
C HIS A 739 10.72 10.82 -24.88
N GLY A 740 10.32 9.77 -24.18
CA GLY A 740 10.55 9.63 -22.75
C GLY A 740 11.53 8.52 -22.43
N PHE A 741 12.42 8.74 -21.45
CA PHE A 741 13.41 7.77 -20.99
C PHE A 741 13.24 7.52 -19.50
N CYS A 742 13.38 6.26 -19.08
CA CYS A 742 13.41 5.90 -17.68
C CYS A 742 14.65 5.08 -17.33
N ASP A 743 15.08 5.24 -16.09
CA ASP A 743 16.14 4.43 -15.51
C ASP A 743 15.94 4.28 -13.99
N ALA A 744 16.58 3.28 -13.41
CA ALA A 744 16.65 3.12 -11.97
C ALA A 744 18.02 2.63 -11.49
N SER A 745 18.50 3.29 -10.45
CA SER A 745 19.65 2.89 -9.66
C SER A 745 19.23 2.30 -8.31
N LYS A 746 20.21 1.91 -7.49
CA LYS A 746 19.97 1.48 -6.11
C LYS A 746 19.48 2.63 -5.20
N VAL A 747 19.73 3.88 -5.59
CA VAL A 747 19.47 5.07 -4.75
C VAL A 747 18.25 5.87 -5.21
N ALA A 748 17.93 5.87 -6.50
CA ALA A 748 16.77 6.57 -7.05
C ALA A 748 16.36 6.00 -8.41
N TYR A 749 15.15 6.31 -8.84
CA TYR A 749 14.66 6.06 -10.20
C TYR A 749 14.11 7.36 -10.78
N SER A 750 14.17 7.46 -12.10
CA SER A 750 13.95 8.71 -12.82
C SER A 750 13.14 8.48 -14.10
N ALA A 751 12.49 9.55 -14.54
CA ALA A 751 11.86 9.66 -15.83
C ALA A 751 12.17 11.03 -16.42
N VAL A 752 12.51 11.10 -17.70
CA VAL A 752 12.82 12.34 -18.42
C VAL A 752 12.09 12.33 -19.76
N VAL A 753 11.52 13.46 -20.15
CA VAL A 753 10.74 13.64 -21.38
C VAL A 753 11.36 14.75 -22.21
N TYR A 754 11.64 14.41 -23.47
CA TYR A 754 12.09 15.33 -24.51
C TYR A 754 10.99 15.55 -25.53
N MET A 755 10.93 16.77 -26.05
CA MET A 755 10.17 17.10 -27.25
C MET A 755 11.13 17.09 -28.44
N ARG A 756 10.75 16.36 -29.49
CA ARG A 756 11.42 16.33 -30.77
C ARG A 756 10.55 17.06 -31.79
N LEU A 757 11.13 18.07 -32.44
CA LEU A 757 10.50 18.87 -33.48
C LEU A 757 11.21 18.61 -34.80
N THR A 758 10.46 18.23 -35.82
CA THR A 758 10.97 18.04 -37.18
C THR A 758 10.35 19.09 -38.09
N LYS A 759 11.18 19.92 -38.72
CA LYS A 759 10.75 20.88 -39.76
C LYS A 759 10.83 20.24 -41.15
N ASP A 760 10.09 20.79 -42.12
CA ASP A 760 10.10 20.32 -43.51
C ASP A 760 11.49 20.32 -44.17
N VAL A 761 12.42 21.16 -43.70
CA VAL A 761 13.81 21.24 -44.17
C VAL A 761 14.70 20.11 -43.58
N GLY A 762 14.13 19.17 -42.82
CA GLY A 762 14.86 18.07 -42.19
C GLY A 762 15.69 18.49 -40.97
N GLU A 763 15.55 19.73 -40.50
CA GLU A 763 16.15 20.21 -39.26
C GLU A 763 15.38 19.62 -38.07
N VAL A 764 16.08 18.82 -37.25
CA VAL A 764 15.53 18.20 -36.05
C VAL A 764 16.04 18.92 -34.83
N LYS A 765 15.11 19.44 -34.01
CA LYS A 765 15.43 20.05 -32.72
C LYS A 765 14.88 19.18 -31.60
N VAL A 766 15.74 18.86 -30.63
CA VAL A 766 15.36 18.10 -29.44
C VAL A 766 15.56 18.98 -28.22
N SER A 767 14.58 19.01 -27.31
CA SER A 767 14.64 19.87 -26.13
C SER A 767 14.01 19.20 -24.91
N LEU A 768 14.68 19.32 -23.76
CA LEU A 768 14.16 18.85 -22.49
C LEU A 768 12.84 19.54 -22.12
N LEU A 769 11.79 18.76 -21.96
CA LEU A 769 10.47 19.25 -21.57
C LEU A 769 10.32 19.20 -20.05
N ALA A 770 10.43 18.00 -19.47
CA ALA A 770 10.26 17.76 -18.05
C ALA A 770 10.98 16.50 -17.57
N ALA A 771 11.31 16.44 -16.28
CA ALA A 771 11.80 15.23 -15.63
C ALA A 771 11.20 15.07 -14.23
N LYS A 772 11.18 13.83 -13.74
CA LYS A 772 10.78 13.51 -12.36
C LYS A 772 11.76 12.48 -11.78
N THR A 773 12.15 12.69 -10.53
CA THR A 773 13.01 11.76 -9.77
C THR A 773 12.36 11.37 -8.46
N ARG A 774 12.50 10.09 -8.11
CA ARG A 774 12.10 9.54 -6.81
C ARG A 774 13.25 8.76 -6.22
N VAL A 775 13.56 9.03 -4.96
CA VAL A 775 14.59 8.29 -4.24
C VAL A 775 14.04 6.89 -3.92
N ALA A 776 14.89 5.89 -4.05
CA ALA A 776 14.55 4.50 -3.85
C ALA A 776 14.14 4.28 -2.38
N PRO A 777 13.19 3.36 -2.12
CA PRO A 777 12.77 3.07 -0.76
C PRO A 777 13.92 2.51 0.08
N ILE A 778 13.89 2.81 1.38
CA ILE A 778 14.84 2.24 2.35
C ILE A 778 14.69 0.70 2.41
N LYS A 779 13.48 0.18 2.20
CA LYS A 779 13.25 -1.26 2.10
C LYS A 779 13.88 -1.78 0.82
N GLN A 780 14.66 -2.85 0.92
CA GLN A 780 15.36 -3.43 -0.21
C GLN A 780 14.38 -3.92 -1.28
N VAL A 781 14.40 -3.26 -2.44
CA VAL A 781 13.66 -3.64 -3.65
C VAL A 781 14.70 -4.02 -4.70
N SER A 782 14.44 -5.08 -5.47
CA SER A 782 15.33 -5.50 -6.56
C SER A 782 15.41 -4.43 -7.65
N ILE A 783 16.57 -4.26 -8.28
CA ILE A 783 16.79 -3.28 -9.36
C ILE A 783 15.73 -3.40 -10.47
N PRO A 784 15.37 -4.59 -11.01
CA PRO A 784 14.33 -4.69 -12.04
C PRO A 784 12.97 -4.14 -11.62
N ARG A 785 12.61 -4.27 -10.34
CA ARG A 785 11.36 -3.70 -9.81
C ARG A 785 11.43 -2.18 -9.69
N LEU A 786 12.61 -1.61 -9.42
CA LEU A 786 12.83 -0.15 -9.44
C LEU A 786 12.84 0.38 -10.88
N GLU A 787 13.43 -0.35 -11.83
CA GLU A 787 13.37 -0.01 -13.26
C GLU A 787 11.91 -0.01 -13.74
N LEU A 788 11.10 -1.00 -13.32
CA LEU A 788 9.66 -1.01 -13.60
C LEU A 788 8.92 0.17 -12.95
N CYS A 789 9.32 0.60 -11.74
CA CYS A 789 8.78 1.83 -11.13
C CYS A 789 9.17 3.08 -11.93
N GLY A 790 10.40 3.13 -12.47
CA GLY A 790 10.83 4.17 -13.41
C GLY A 790 9.97 4.20 -14.67
N ALA A 791 9.65 3.03 -15.23
CA ALA A 791 8.76 2.91 -16.38
C ALA A 791 7.32 3.38 -16.08
N VAL A 792 6.77 3.05 -14.90
CA VAL A 792 5.47 3.60 -14.47
C VAL A 792 5.54 5.13 -14.38
N LEU A 793 6.55 5.68 -13.70
CA LEU A 793 6.74 7.12 -13.57
C LEU A 793 6.84 7.82 -14.92
N LEU A 794 7.52 7.19 -15.88
CA LEU A 794 7.64 7.68 -17.24
C LEU A 794 6.32 7.66 -18.00
N SER A 795 5.57 6.56 -17.94
CA SER A 795 4.27 6.44 -18.61
C SER A 795 3.30 7.53 -18.16
N GLN A 796 3.26 7.80 -16.85
CA GLN A 796 2.44 8.88 -16.29
C GLN A 796 2.91 10.25 -16.78
N LEU A 797 4.22 10.53 -16.72
CA LEU A 797 4.77 11.82 -17.13
C LEU A 797 4.57 12.08 -18.62
N LEU A 798 4.80 11.09 -19.49
CA LEU A 798 4.59 11.21 -20.94
C LEU A 798 3.14 11.50 -21.26
N MET A 799 2.20 10.71 -20.72
CA MET A 799 0.78 10.89 -21.01
C MET A 799 0.25 12.22 -20.48
N GLU A 800 0.69 12.63 -19.29
CA GLU A 800 0.40 13.95 -18.74
C GLU A 800 0.91 15.07 -19.67
N THR A 801 2.17 14.97 -20.13
CA THR A 801 2.73 15.97 -21.06
C THR A 801 2.03 15.98 -22.42
N ALA A 802 1.61 14.81 -22.93
CA ALA A 802 0.92 14.68 -24.20
C ALA A 802 -0.49 15.32 -24.13
N GLU A 803 -1.23 15.08 -23.05
CA GLU A 803 -2.54 15.70 -22.80
C GLU A 803 -2.43 17.23 -22.69
N VAL A 804 -1.45 17.74 -21.93
CA VAL A 804 -1.27 19.19 -21.72
C VAL A 804 -0.94 19.94 -23.02
N LEU A 805 -0.21 19.30 -23.92
CA LEU A 805 0.28 19.89 -25.17
C LEU A 805 -0.54 19.49 -26.40
N ASN A 806 -1.63 18.73 -26.20
CA ASN A 806 -2.47 18.17 -27.25
C ASN A 806 -1.69 17.37 -28.31
N ILE A 807 -0.75 16.53 -27.86
CA ILE A 807 0.07 15.67 -28.74
C ILE A 807 -0.63 14.31 -28.89
N PRO A 808 -0.87 13.83 -30.13
CA PRO A 808 -1.48 12.54 -30.38
C PRO A 808 -0.70 11.37 -29.74
N LYS A 809 -1.41 10.36 -29.23
CA LYS A 809 -0.78 9.24 -28.52
C LYS A 809 0.21 8.46 -29.39
N ASP A 810 -0.03 8.35 -30.69
CA ASP A 810 0.85 7.67 -31.64
C ASP A 810 2.24 8.34 -31.79
N LYS A 811 2.33 9.64 -31.48
CA LYS A 811 3.56 10.45 -31.46
C LYS A 811 4.33 10.36 -30.14
N VAL A 812 3.88 9.53 -29.20
CA VAL A 812 4.52 9.31 -27.90
C VAL A 812 5.32 8.01 -27.91
N LYS A 813 6.62 8.09 -27.59
CA LYS A 813 7.57 6.97 -27.56
C LYS A 813 8.25 6.89 -26.18
N ALA A 814 8.39 5.69 -25.64
CA ALA A 814 9.06 5.42 -24.36
C ALA A 814 10.29 4.53 -24.55
N TRP A 815 11.34 4.79 -23.78
CA TRP A 815 12.64 4.16 -23.89
C TRP A 815 13.14 3.67 -22.53
N THR A 816 13.67 2.47 -22.49
CA THR A 816 14.36 1.89 -21.32
C THR A 816 15.51 1.00 -21.79
N ASP A 817 16.59 0.95 -21.03
CA ASP A 817 17.70 0.02 -21.23
C ASP A 817 17.47 -1.34 -20.54
N SER A 818 16.44 -1.45 -19.71
CA SER A 818 16.06 -2.70 -19.06
C SER A 818 15.27 -3.61 -20.00
N THR A 819 15.95 -4.63 -20.53
CA THR A 819 15.31 -5.72 -21.29
C THR A 819 14.31 -6.51 -20.43
N VAL A 820 14.51 -6.55 -19.11
CA VAL A 820 13.58 -7.19 -18.17
C VAL A 820 12.25 -6.46 -18.11
N VAL A 821 12.28 -5.14 -18.00
CA VAL A 821 11.07 -4.31 -18.03
C VAL A 821 10.37 -4.41 -19.37
N LEU A 822 11.11 -4.37 -20.48
CA LEU A 822 10.53 -4.58 -21.82
C LEU A 822 9.84 -5.94 -21.93
N ALA A 823 10.42 -7.01 -21.38
CA ALA A 823 9.80 -8.34 -21.40
C ALA A 823 8.49 -8.37 -20.60
N TRP A 824 8.49 -7.73 -19.44
CA TRP A 824 7.32 -7.63 -18.58
C TRP A 824 6.18 -6.84 -19.24
N ILE A 825 6.49 -5.72 -19.91
CA ILE A 825 5.52 -4.88 -20.63
C ILE A 825 4.98 -5.59 -21.89
N ASN A 826 5.83 -6.31 -22.62
CA ASN A 826 5.42 -7.04 -23.83
C ASN A 826 4.62 -8.32 -23.55
N SER A 827 4.50 -8.73 -22.30
CA SER A 827 3.72 -9.91 -21.89
C SER A 827 2.43 -9.52 -21.17
N HIS A 828 1.43 -10.41 -21.23
CA HIS A 828 0.17 -10.17 -20.54
C HIS A 828 0.37 -10.07 -19.00
N PRO A 829 -0.15 -9.03 -18.32
CA PRO A 829 0.05 -8.82 -16.87
C PRO A 829 -0.31 -10.01 -15.98
N SER A 830 -1.27 -10.83 -16.40
CA SER A 830 -1.69 -12.04 -15.66
C SER A 830 -0.61 -13.11 -15.54
N LYS A 831 0.45 -13.05 -16.37
CA LYS A 831 1.61 -13.93 -16.26
C LYS A 831 2.48 -13.60 -15.06
N TRP A 832 2.36 -12.41 -14.48
CA TRP A 832 3.28 -11.91 -13.46
C TRP A 832 2.71 -11.99 -12.04
N LYS A 833 3.59 -11.99 -11.04
CA LYS A 833 3.23 -11.81 -9.62
C LYS A 833 2.67 -10.41 -9.40
N THR A 834 1.87 -10.24 -8.34
CA THR A 834 1.04 -9.06 -8.09
C THR A 834 1.76 -7.71 -8.26
N PHE A 835 3.00 -7.56 -7.78
CA PHE A 835 3.75 -6.32 -7.94
C PHE A 835 3.96 -5.97 -9.41
N VAL A 836 4.58 -6.88 -10.17
CA VAL A 836 4.87 -6.67 -11.60
C VAL A 836 3.57 -6.60 -12.40
N ALA A 837 2.58 -7.46 -12.10
CA ALA A 837 1.27 -7.46 -12.75
C ALA A 837 0.55 -6.12 -12.61
N ASN A 838 0.50 -5.54 -11.41
CA ASN A 838 -0.20 -4.28 -11.19
C ASN A 838 0.48 -3.12 -11.95
N ARG A 839 1.81 -3.02 -11.90
CA ARG A 839 2.55 -1.93 -12.58
C ARG A 839 2.56 -2.07 -14.10
N THR A 840 2.70 -3.29 -14.62
CA THR A 840 2.56 -3.54 -16.07
C THR A 840 1.14 -3.25 -16.54
N SER A 841 0.12 -3.63 -15.77
CA SER A 841 -1.27 -3.27 -16.07
C SER A 841 -1.48 -1.75 -16.08
N GLU A 842 -0.85 -1.02 -15.16
CA GLU A 842 -0.94 0.45 -15.10
C GLU A 842 -0.32 1.10 -16.34
N ILE A 843 0.89 0.68 -16.72
CA ILE A 843 1.55 1.15 -17.96
C ILE A 843 0.68 0.82 -19.17
N LEU A 844 0.19 -0.42 -19.28
CA LEU A 844 -0.60 -0.88 -20.42
C LEU A 844 -2.02 -0.29 -20.49
N THR A 845 -2.51 0.33 -19.40
CA THR A 845 -3.78 1.06 -19.39
C THR A 845 -3.63 2.43 -20.07
N THR A 846 -2.43 3.02 -20.03
CA THR A 846 -2.19 4.38 -20.53
C THR A 846 -1.44 4.39 -21.88
N MET A 847 -0.49 3.49 -22.07
CA MET A 847 0.36 3.34 -23.26
C MET A 847 0.36 1.89 -23.76
N THR A 848 0.52 1.67 -25.06
CA THR A 848 0.62 0.31 -25.62
C THR A 848 2.04 -0.22 -25.54
N ALA A 849 2.20 -1.55 -25.44
CA ALA A 849 3.53 -2.18 -25.46
C ALA A 849 4.35 -1.81 -26.72
N SER A 850 3.69 -1.56 -27.85
CA SER A 850 4.34 -1.11 -29.09
C SER A 850 4.98 0.28 -29.00
N GLN A 851 4.67 1.09 -27.99
CA GLN A 851 5.32 2.40 -27.80
C GLN A 851 6.63 2.32 -27.02
N TRP A 852 7.01 1.13 -26.54
CA TRP A 852 8.21 0.91 -25.74
C TRP A 852 9.36 0.34 -26.57
N PHE A 853 10.54 0.92 -26.43
CA PHE A 853 11.74 0.59 -27.18
C PHE A 853 12.96 0.47 -26.28
N HIS A 854 13.97 -0.25 -26.77
CA HIS A 854 15.25 -0.38 -26.08
C HIS A 854 16.18 0.79 -26.41
N VAL A 855 16.88 1.33 -25.40
CA VAL A 855 17.99 2.28 -25.57
C VAL A 855 19.25 1.73 -24.90
N SER A 856 20.44 2.08 -25.41
CA SER A 856 21.68 1.72 -24.72
C SER A 856 21.81 2.51 -23.41
N THR A 857 22.37 1.92 -22.35
CA THR A 857 22.59 2.64 -21.07
C THR A 857 23.44 3.91 -21.26
N LYS A 858 24.37 3.92 -22.22
CA LYS A 858 25.21 5.11 -22.50
C LYS A 858 24.42 6.26 -23.13
N ASP A 859 23.36 5.93 -23.86
CA ASP A 859 22.49 6.90 -24.52
C ASP A 859 21.21 7.17 -23.71
N ASN A 860 21.12 6.66 -22.48
CA ASN A 860 19.96 6.84 -21.61
C ASN A 860 20.14 8.07 -20.70
N PRO A 861 19.56 9.25 -21.04
CA PRO A 861 19.68 10.44 -20.20
C PRO A 861 19.05 10.29 -18.80
N ALA A 862 18.14 9.32 -18.62
CA ALA A 862 17.53 9.07 -17.32
C ALA A 862 18.55 8.56 -16.28
N ASP A 863 19.63 7.88 -16.70
CA ASP A 863 20.69 7.36 -15.80
C ASP A 863 21.37 8.50 -15.02
N VAL A 864 21.57 9.65 -15.66
CA VAL A 864 22.11 10.87 -15.03
C VAL A 864 21.22 11.30 -13.85
N ALA A 865 19.90 11.22 -14.00
CA ALA A 865 18.94 11.60 -12.98
C ALA A 865 18.65 10.50 -11.95
N SER A 866 18.86 9.22 -12.27
CA SER A 866 18.64 8.09 -11.35
C SER A 866 19.82 7.92 -10.39
N ARG A 867 21.04 8.28 -10.81
CA ARG A 867 22.25 8.26 -9.98
C ARG A 867 22.49 9.59 -9.26
N GLY A 868 22.11 10.68 -9.92
CA GLY A 868 22.39 12.04 -9.48
C GLY A 868 23.76 12.52 -9.96
N LEU A 869 23.90 13.84 -10.08
CA LEU A 869 25.10 14.51 -10.55
C LEU A 869 25.37 15.74 -9.68
N SER A 870 26.65 16.04 -9.39
CA SER A 870 27.00 17.25 -8.65
C SER A 870 26.71 18.50 -9.50
N PRO A 871 26.39 19.66 -8.89
CA PRO A 871 26.09 20.87 -9.64
C PRO A 871 27.19 21.25 -10.64
N GLY A 872 28.47 21.10 -10.27
CA GLY A 872 29.59 21.45 -11.16
C GLY A 872 29.72 20.56 -12.40
N LEU A 873 29.40 19.26 -12.29
CA LEU A 873 29.39 18.36 -13.45
C LEU A 873 28.10 18.49 -14.26
N PHE A 874 27.00 18.88 -13.60
CA PHE A 874 25.69 19.03 -14.22
C PHE A 874 25.64 20.16 -15.26
N THR A 875 26.25 21.30 -14.96
CA THR A 875 26.29 22.44 -15.90
C THR A 875 27.00 22.11 -17.22
N GLN A 876 27.90 21.13 -17.22
CA GLN A 876 28.65 20.68 -18.40
C GLN A 876 27.94 19.56 -19.19
N ASN A 877 26.82 19.02 -18.69
CA ASN A 877 26.16 17.86 -19.28
C ASN A 877 25.20 18.26 -20.42
N THR A 878 25.71 18.24 -21.66
CA THR A 878 24.93 18.60 -22.85
C THR A 878 23.83 17.59 -23.21
N MET A 879 24.04 16.30 -22.93
CA MET A 879 23.07 15.23 -23.20
C MET A 879 21.79 15.44 -22.39
N TRP A 880 21.89 15.88 -21.14
CA TRP A 880 20.72 16.11 -20.29
C TRP A 880 19.76 17.15 -20.89
N PHE A 881 20.26 18.24 -21.45
CA PHE A 881 19.40 19.29 -22.00
C PHE A 881 18.95 19.05 -23.45
N SER A 882 19.83 18.45 -24.25
CA SER A 882 19.61 18.28 -25.70
C SER A 882 19.16 16.88 -26.12
N GLY A 883 19.08 15.93 -25.19
CA GLY A 883 18.79 14.53 -25.45
C GLY A 883 19.95 13.78 -26.12
N PRO A 884 19.83 12.45 -26.26
CA PRO A 884 20.83 11.61 -26.93
C PRO A 884 20.91 11.90 -28.44
N GLN A 885 22.08 11.62 -29.03
CA GLN A 885 22.40 12.03 -30.39
C GLN A 885 21.45 11.42 -31.44
N PHE A 886 21.04 10.17 -31.26
CA PHE A 886 20.15 9.48 -32.21
C PHE A 886 18.77 10.13 -32.34
N LEU A 887 18.30 10.90 -31.34
CA LEU A 887 17.03 11.65 -31.47
C LEU A 887 17.13 12.85 -32.40
N LYS A 888 18.35 13.36 -32.65
CA LYS A 888 18.61 14.47 -33.56
C LYS A 888 18.76 14.00 -35.01
N GLU A 889 18.80 12.69 -35.25
CA GLU A 889 18.83 12.12 -36.58
C GLU A 889 17.44 12.24 -37.24
N LYS A 890 17.41 12.28 -38.58
CA LYS A 890 16.17 12.41 -39.36
C LYS A 890 15.26 11.20 -39.17
N GLU A 891 15.85 10.01 -39.24
CA GLU A 891 15.17 8.74 -39.02
C GLU A 891 15.67 8.11 -37.73
N ILE A 892 14.75 7.61 -36.91
CA ILE A 892 15.06 6.93 -35.65
C ILE A 892 14.92 5.43 -35.85
N ILE A 893 15.97 4.68 -35.49
CA ILE A 893 15.93 3.22 -35.48
C ILE A 893 15.26 2.74 -34.19
N TYR A 894 14.09 2.13 -34.35
CA TYR A 894 13.32 1.59 -33.25
C TYR A 894 13.68 0.13 -32.96
N ILE A 895 14.53 -0.09 -31.96
CA ILE A 895 14.97 -1.44 -31.56
C ILE A 895 13.97 -2.06 -30.58
N ARG A 896 13.45 -3.25 -30.94
CA ARG A 896 12.68 -4.12 -30.04
C ARG A 896 13.35 -5.48 -29.96
N PRO A 897 13.74 -5.97 -28.77
CA PRO A 897 14.28 -7.31 -28.63
C PRO A 897 13.23 -8.34 -29.03
N LYS A 898 13.60 -9.29 -29.92
CA LYS A 898 12.65 -10.24 -30.55
C LYS A 898 12.32 -11.46 -29.69
N ASP A 899 13.19 -11.81 -28.73
CA ASP A 899 13.04 -13.00 -27.87
C ASP A 899 13.29 -12.65 -26.40
N LEU A 900 12.23 -12.24 -25.70
CA LEU A 900 12.29 -11.86 -24.29
C LEU A 900 11.65 -12.96 -23.42
N GLU A 901 12.22 -14.17 -23.42
CA GLU A 901 11.82 -15.21 -22.47
C GLU A 901 12.40 -14.92 -21.09
N ILE A 902 11.54 -14.52 -20.14
CA ILE A 902 11.93 -14.21 -18.76
C ILE A 902 11.04 -14.96 -17.78
N ASN A 903 11.68 -15.77 -16.92
CA ASN A 903 11.03 -16.54 -15.85
C ASN A 903 10.93 -15.76 -14.52
N LEU A 904 11.54 -14.57 -14.44
CA LEU A 904 11.56 -13.74 -13.23
C LEU A 904 10.15 -13.19 -12.93
N GLU A 905 9.69 -13.37 -11.69
CA GLU A 905 8.38 -12.90 -11.20
C GLU A 905 7.16 -13.49 -11.94
N GLN A 906 7.30 -14.62 -12.64
CA GLN A 906 6.16 -15.32 -13.26
C GLN A 906 5.24 -15.97 -12.20
N SER A 907 3.93 -15.90 -12.43
CA SER A 907 2.87 -16.54 -11.65
C SER A 907 2.54 -17.90 -12.25
N ILE A 908 2.81 -18.97 -11.51
CA ILE A 908 2.49 -20.34 -11.92
C ILE A 908 1.01 -20.59 -11.59
N LYS A 909 0.11 -20.40 -12.55
CA LYS A 909 -1.30 -20.77 -12.42
C LYS A 909 -1.50 -22.21 -12.86
N THR A 910 -1.61 -23.13 -11.90
CA THR A 910 -2.01 -24.52 -12.17
C THR A 910 -3.54 -24.60 -12.18
N HIS A 911 -4.15 -24.69 -13.36
CA HIS A 911 -5.57 -25.00 -13.50
C HIS A 911 -5.75 -26.53 -13.52
N VAL A 912 -6.43 -27.09 -12.52
CA VAL A 912 -6.85 -28.50 -12.52
C VAL A 912 -8.31 -28.56 -12.97
N GLY A 913 -8.54 -28.82 -14.25
CA GLY A 913 -9.86 -29.16 -14.77
C GLY A 913 -10.15 -30.64 -14.53
N VAL A 914 -11.13 -30.95 -13.67
CA VAL A 914 -11.59 -32.33 -13.45
C VAL A 914 -12.74 -32.60 -14.42
N ILE A 915 -12.45 -33.31 -15.53
CA ILE A 915 -13.49 -33.95 -16.32
C ILE A 915 -13.63 -35.37 -15.77
N ILE A 916 -14.72 -35.65 -15.06
CA ILE A 916 -15.07 -37.00 -14.62
C ILE A 916 -15.67 -37.74 -15.82
N SER A 917 -14.84 -38.54 -16.49
CA SER A 917 -15.29 -39.55 -17.45
C SER A 917 -15.42 -40.88 -16.71
N ASP A 918 -16.60 -41.49 -16.77
CA ASP A 918 -16.96 -42.69 -16.00
C ASP A 918 -16.52 -44.02 -16.65
N ASP A 919 -15.88 -43.99 -17.82
CA ASP A 919 -15.73 -45.18 -18.69
C ASP A 919 -14.30 -45.73 -18.86
N PHE A 920 -13.32 -45.28 -18.06
CA PHE A 920 -11.93 -45.73 -18.24
C PHE A 920 -11.50 -46.80 -17.22
N ASP A 921 -11.64 -48.09 -17.54
CA ASP A 921 -11.20 -49.20 -16.66
C ASP A 921 -9.72 -49.56 -16.89
N LEU A 922 -8.83 -48.98 -16.08
CA LEU A 922 -7.37 -49.18 -16.13
C LEU A 922 -6.96 -50.66 -16.11
N LEU A 923 -7.71 -51.52 -15.43
CA LEU A 923 -7.35 -52.92 -15.23
C LEU A 923 -7.34 -53.71 -16.54
N GLU A 924 -8.16 -53.33 -17.53
CA GLU A 924 -8.31 -54.05 -18.81
C GLU A 924 -7.18 -53.79 -19.81
N ARG A 925 -6.35 -52.75 -19.59
CA ARG A 925 -5.31 -52.32 -20.55
C ARG A 925 -4.00 -53.12 -20.47
N PHE A 926 -3.89 -54.07 -19.55
CA PHE A 926 -2.65 -54.82 -19.31
C PHE A 926 -2.81 -56.29 -19.65
N SER A 927 -1.84 -56.84 -20.37
CA SER A 927 -1.76 -58.28 -20.70
C SER A 927 -0.94 -59.10 -19.69
N SER A 928 -0.31 -58.45 -18.70
CA SER A 928 0.55 -59.08 -17.70
C SER A 928 0.30 -58.50 -16.31
N LEU A 929 0.11 -59.37 -15.32
CA LEU A 929 -0.05 -58.98 -13.91
C LEU A 929 1.15 -58.18 -13.40
N SER A 930 2.37 -58.65 -13.67
CA SER A 930 3.60 -57.97 -13.24
C SER A 930 3.71 -56.55 -13.80
N LYS A 931 3.28 -56.32 -15.05
CA LYS A 931 3.29 -54.97 -15.65
C LYS A 931 2.25 -54.07 -14.99
N LEU A 932 1.03 -54.57 -14.80
CA LEU A 932 -0.04 -53.85 -14.09
C LEU A 932 0.41 -53.43 -12.68
N LEU A 933 0.94 -54.36 -11.89
CA LEU A 933 1.34 -54.07 -10.50
C LEU A 933 2.49 -53.07 -10.41
N ARG A 934 3.46 -53.11 -11.32
CA ARG A 934 4.56 -52.14 -11.36
C ARG A 934 4.05 -50.73 -11.69
N VAL A 935 3.17 -50.61 -12.68
CA VAL A 935 2.58 -49.30 -13.05
C VAL A 935 1.77 -48.73 -11.88
N VAL A 936 0.88 -49.53 -11.28
CA VAL A 936 0.09 -49.08 -10.13
C VAL A 936 0.98 -48.71 -8.93
N ALA A 937 2.06 -49.46 -8.69
CA ALA A 937 3.02 -49.16 -7.62
C ALA A 937 3.77 -47.82 -7.86
N TYR A 938 4.25 -47.57 -9.08
CA TYR A 938 4.90 -46.29 -9.41
C TYR A 938 3.93 -45.11 -9.28
N CYS A 939 2.67 -45.28 -9.70
CA CYS A 939 1.66 -44.24 -9.54
C CYS A 939 1.38 -43.96 -8.06
N ARG A 940 1.24 -45.00 -7.22
CA ARG A 940 1.08 -44.84 -5.76
C ARG A 940 2.27 -44.12 -5.12
N ARG A 941 3.51 -44.46 -5.51
CA ARG A 941 4.74 -43.81 -5.02
C ARG A 941 4.74 -42.32 -5.32
N PHE A 942 4.38 -41.95 -6.55
CA PHE A 942 4.28 -40.55 -6.95
C PHE A 942 3.22 -39.78 -6.14
N LEU A 943 2.06 -40.40 -5.88
CA LEU A 943 0.97 -39.78 -5.13
C LEU A 943 1.29 -39.53 -3.66
N ASN A 944 2.05 -40.43 -3.04
CA ASN A 944 2.49 -40.28 -1.66
C ASN A 944 3.66 -39.29 -1.49
N ARG A 945 4.10 -38.62 -2.57
CA ARG A 945 5.20 -37.64 -2.59
C ARG A 945 6.51 -38.17 -2.00
N ASP A 946 6.71 -39.49 -2.03
CA ASP A 946 7.91 -40.11 -1.51
C ASP A 946 9.02 -40.12 -2.58
N THR A 947 9.63 -38.94 -2.78
CA THR A 947 10.67 -38.72 -3.82
C THR A 947 12.06 -39.19 -3.38
N ARG A 948 12.19 -39.88 -2.25
CA ARG A 948 13.49 -40.28 -1.67
C ARG A 948 13.90 -41.73 -1.94
N SER A 949 13.06 -42.58 -2.54
CA SER A 949 13.41 -43.98 -2.80
C SER A 949 14.14 -44.17 -4.15
N LYS A 950 15.34 -44.77 -4.09
CA LYS A 950 16.21 -45.14 -5.22
C LYS A 950 15.46 -45.99 -6.27
N HIS A 951 15.95 -45.94 -7.51
CA HIS A 951 15.39 -46.37 -8.80
C HIS A 951 14.50 -47.64 -8.92
N TYR A 952 14.41 -48.53 -7.94
CA TYR A 952 13.66 -49.80 -8.01
C TYR A 952 12.40 -49.83 -7.12
N LEU A 953 11.39 -50.60 -7.53
CA LEU A 953 10.20 -50.88 -6.72
C LEU A 953 10.51 -51.90 -5.62
N GLN A 954 10.12 -51.60 -4.39
CA GLN A 954 10.25 -52.53 -3.27
C GLN A 954 9.12 -53.57 -3.32
N LYS A 955 9.39 -54.77 -2.78
CA LYS A 955 8.40 -55.85 -2.68
C LYS A 955 7.12 -55.40 -1.96
N LYS A 956 7.26 -54.54 -0.94
CA LYS A 956 6.14 -53.96 -0.19
C LYS A 956 5.20 -53.14 -1.10
N GLU A 957 5.75 -52.31 -1.98
CA GLU A 957 4.96 -51.45 -2.86
C GLU A 957 4.21 -52.24 -3.94
N ILE A 958 4.85 -53.29 -4.47
CA ILE A 958 4.20 -54.22 -5.40
C ILE A 958 3.06 -54.98 -4.70
N HIS A 959 3.25 -55.36 -3.44
CA HIS A 959 2.20 -56.00 -2.64
C HIS A 959 1.04 -55.05 -2.34
N GLU A 960 1.31 -53.80 -1.97
CA GLU A 960 0.27 -52.78 -1.78
C GLU A 960 -0.48 -52.46 -3.08
N ALA A 961 0.21 -52.46 -4.23
CA ALA A 961 -0.42 -52.30 -5.53
C ALA A 961 -1.35 -53.48 -5.86
N LEU A 962 -0.96 -54.71 -5.48
CA LEU A 962 -1.78 -55.91 -5.63
C LEU A 962 -3.04 -55.82 -4.76
N GLU A 963 -2.90 -55.45 -3.48
CA GLU A 963 -4.03 -55.21 -2.58
C GLU A 963 -4.96 -54.12 -3.11
N CYS A 964 -4.40 -53.06 -3.70
CA CYS A 964 -5.17 -51.98 -4.31
C CYS A 964 -6.03 -52.47 -5.49
N CYS A 965 -5.44 -53.26 -6.41
CA CYS A 965 -6.17 -53.83 -7.54
C CYS A 965 -7.29 -54.77 -7.06
N ILE A 966 -7.02 -55.61 -6.06
CA ILE A 966 -8.02 -56.51 -5.45
C ILE A 966 -9.21 -55.71 -4.90
N LYS A 967 -8.96 -54.63 -4.14
CA LYS A 967 -10.04 -53.80 -3.58
C LYS A 967 -10.89 -53.15 -4.67
N ILE A 968 -10.27 -52.65 -5.75
CA ILE A 968 -11.00 -52.05 -6.88
C ILE A 968 -11.93 -53.10 -7.51
N VAL A 969 -11.41 -54.30 -7.80
CA VAL A 969 -12.19 -55.39 -8.38
C VAL A 969 -13.33 -55.83 -7.46
N GLN A 970 -13.06 -55.97 -6.16
CA GLN A 970 -14.09 -56.36 -5.19
C GLN A 970 -15.17 -55.28 -5.02
N LYS A 971 -14.80 -53.99 -4.94
CA LYS A 971 -15.77 -52.88 -4.85
C LYS A 971 -16.61 -52.74 -6.12
N LYS A 972 -16.04 -53.04 -7.30
CA LYS A 972 -16.74 -52.99 -8.59
C LYS A 972 -17.71 -54.17 -8.75
N GLU A 973 -17.21 -55.39 -8.62
CA GLU A 973 -17.97 -56.62 -8.94
C GLU A 973 -18.86 -57.12 -7.79
N PHE A 974 -18.52 -56.80 -6.55
CA PHE A 974 -19.29 -57.17 -5.35
C PHE A 974 -19.77 -55.93 -4.60
N SER A 975 -20.17 -54.88 -5.32
CA SER A 975 -20.48 -53.56 -4.75
C SER A 975 -21.55 -53.61 -3.65
N THR A 976 -22.57 -54.45 -3.81
CA THR A 976 -23.65 -54.66 -2.84
C THR A 976 -23.16 -55.34 -1.56
N GLU A 977 -22.45 -56.45 -1.69
CA GLU A 977 -21.91 -57.23 -0.58
C GLU A 977 -20.81 -56.46 0.16
N TYR A 978 -19.95 -55.76 -0.58
CA TYR A 978 -18.86 -54.97 -0.03
C TYR A 978 -19.40 -53.82 0.85
N LYS A 979 -20.43 -53.10 0.40
CA LYS A 979 -21.09 -52.06 1.20
C LYS A 979 -21.76 -52.64 2.45
N GLN A 980 -22.46 -53.76 2.31
CA GLN A 980 -23.12 -54.42 3.44
C GLN A 980 -22.13 -54.86 4.53
N LEU A 981 -20.98 -55.42 4.14
CA LEU A 981 -19.90 -55.82 5.06
C LEU A 981 -19.17 -54.63 5.68
N TYR A 982 -19.08 -53.50 4.96
CA TYR A 982 -18.42 -52.28 5.44
C TYR A 982 -19.26 -51.55 6.50
N ASP A 983 -20.59 -51.47 6.31
CA ASP A 983 -21.48 -50.69 7.18
C ASP A 983 -21.85 -51.43 8.49
N LYS A 984 -21.99 -52.76 8.50
CA LYS A 984 -22.30 -53.57 9.70
C LYS A 984 -21.75 -55.00 9.58
N SER A 985 -20.92 -55.43 10.55
CA SER A 985 -20.13 -56.66 10.53
C SER A 985 -20.91 -57.99 10.45
N ASP A 986 -22.20 -58.02 10.80
CA ASP A 986 -22.96 -59.27 11.01
C ASP A 986 -24.40 -59.26 10.44
N LEU A 987 -24.60 -58.81 9.21
CA LEU A 987 -25.88 -59.03 8.50
C LEU A 987 -25.78 -60.26 7.58
N PRO A 988 -26.73 -61.23 7.65
CA PRO A 988 -26.73 -62.36 6.72
C PRO A 988 -27.03 -61.84 5.31
N LEU A 989 -26.10 -62.08 4.37
CA LEU A 989 -26.25 -61.82 2.94
C LEU A 989 -27.43 -62.63 2.38
N LYS A 990 -28.68 -62.18 2.59
CA LYS A 990 -29.89 -63.00 2.40
C LYS A 990 -30.05 -63.51 0.95
N ASN A 991 -29.51 -62.79 -0.04
CA ASN A 991 -29.62 -63.12 -1.48
C ASN A 991 -28.27 -63.18 -2.24
N SER A 992 -27.12 -63.20 -1.55
CA SER A 992 -25.81 -63.23 -2.26
C SER A 992 -25.34 -64.66 -2.56
N THR A 993 -24.77 -64.85 -3.74
CA THR A 993 -24.03 -66.07 -4.12
C THR A 993 -22.79 -66.31 -3.26
N LEU A 994 -22.30 -65.28 -2.56
CA LEU A 994 -21.16 -65.36 -1.66
C LEU A 994 -21.52 -65.84 -0.24
N LYS A 995 -22.82 -65.94 0.09
CA LYS A 995 -23.28 -66.31 1.43
C LYS A 995 -22.68 -67.63 1.94
N SER A 996 -22.52 -68.62 1.05
CA SER A 996 -21.95 -69.93 1.41
C SER A 996 -20.47 -69.87 1.80
N LEU A 997 -19.79 -68.75 1.54
CA LEU A 997 -18.38 -68.53 1.85
C LEU A 997 -18.17 -67.73 3.15
N CYS A 998 -19.25 -67.33 3.83
CA CYS A 998 -19.21 -66.49 5.03
C CYS A 998 -18.18 -65.34 4.88
N PRO A 999 -18.35 -64.42 3.91
CA PRO A 999 -17.34 -63.43 3.60
C PRO A 999 -17.24 -62.39 4.73
N TYR A 1000 -16.02 -61.96 5.03
CA TYR A 1000 -15.76 -60.85 5.95
C TYR A 1000 -14.72 -59.89 5.34
N LEU A 1001 -14.70 -58.64 5.81
CA LEU A 1001 -13.67 -57.66 5.46
C LEU A 1001 -12.56 -57.70 6.52
N ASP A 1002 -11.31 -57.83 6.08
CA ASP A 1002 -10.16 -57.70 6.98
C ASP A 1002 -9.85 -56.25 7.35
N ASP A 1003 -8.88 -56.02 8.23
CA ASP A 1003 -8.44 -54.68 8.68
C ASP A 1003 -7.98 -53.77 7.54
N LYS A 1004 -7.66 -54.35 6.38
CA LYS A 1004 -7.26 -53.61 5.17
C LYS A 1004 -8.45 -53.36 4.24
N GLY A 1005 -9.65 -53.84 4.54
CA GLY A 1005 -10.83 -53.74 3.68
C GLY A 1005 -10.77 -54.67 2.46
N ILE A 1006 -10.13 -55.83 2.58
CA ILE A 1006 -10.15 -56.90 1.56
C ILE A 1006 -11.14 -57.98 1.99
N MET A 1007 -12.01 -58.38 1.06
CA MET A 1007 -13.02 -59.41 1.32
C MET A 1007 -12.42 -60.82 1.23
N LYS A 1008 -12.55 -61.60 2.30
CA LYS A 1008 -11.98 -62.95 2.47
C LYS A 1008 -13.04 -63.96 2.92
N VAL A 1009 -12.76 -65.25 2.71
CA VAL A 1009 -13.60 -66.37 3.16
C VAL A 1009 -13.39 -66.62 4.66
N GLN A 1010 -14.46 -66.80 5.42
CA GLN A 1010 -14.39 -67.28 6.81
C GLN A 1010 -14.87 -68.73 6.90
N GLY A 1011 -14.21 -69.57 7.69
CA GLY A 1011 -14.54 -71.00 7.74
C GLY A 1011 -13.97 -71.77 8.92
N ARG A 1012 -14.25 -73.08 8.96
CA ARG A 1012 -13.94 -73.99 10.09
C ARG A 1012 -12.44 -74.22 10.35
N ILE A 1013 -11.57 -73.80 9.43
CA ILE A 1013 -10.11 -73.97 9.50
C ILE A 1013 -9.38 -72.77 10.13
N ASP A 1014 -10.12 -71.80 10.68
CA ASP A 1014 -9.59 -70.62 11.39
C ASP A 1014 -8.58 -70.97 12.50
N LYS A 1015 -8.81 -72.08 13.21
CA LYS A 1015 -7.91 -72.59 14.27
C LYS A 1015 -6.78 -73.52 13.79
N ALA A 1016 -6.64 -73.77 12.49
CA ALA A 1016 -5.59 -74.65 11.97
C ALA A 1016 -4.21 -73.97 11.99
N PRO A 1017 -3.09 -74.71 12.16
CA PRO A 1017 -1.73 -74.15 12.10
C PRO A 1017 -1.28 -73.96 10.64
N LEU A 1018 -2.04 -73.18 9.86
CA LEU A 1018 -1.77 -72.87 8.46
C LEU A 1018 -1.53 -71.37 8.28
N ASP A 1019 -1.01 -70.97 7.13
CA ASP A 1019 -0.84 -69.55 6.79
C ASP A 1019 -2.20 -68.85 6.65
N GLU A 1020 -2.27 -67.58 7.04
CA GLU A 1020 -3.52 -66.80 7.10
C GLU A 1020 -4.24 -66.71 5.75
N LEU A 1021 -3.48 -66.63 4.65
CA LEU A 1021 -4.02 -66.61 3.29
C LEU A 1021 -4.62 -67.96 2.85
N ILE A 1022 -4.22 -69.06 3.49
CA ILE A 1022 -4.77 -70.40 3.29
C ILE A 1022 -6.03 -70.59 4.13
N LYS A 1023 -6.04 -70.07 5.36
CA LYS A 1023 -7.22 -70.10 6.24
C LYS A 1023 -8.35 -69.24 5.71
N HIS A 1024 -8.00 -68.04 5.25
CA HIS A 1024 -8.92 -66.99 4.81
C HIS A 1024 -8.57 -66.50 3.40
N PRO A 1025 -8.78 -67.34 2.37
CA PRO A 1025 -8.45 -66.98 1.01
C PRO A 1025 -9.26 -65.78 0.51
N ILE A 1026 -8.63 -64.93 -0.31
CA ILE A 1026 -9.21 -63.69 -0.84
C ILE A 1026 -10.24 -64.01 -1.91
N ILE A 1027 -11.46 -63.46 -1.79
CA ILE A 1027 -12.56 -63.75 -2.71
C ILE A 1027 -12.39 -62.93 -3.99
N LEU A 1028 -12.40 -63.59 -5.15
CA LEU A 1028 -12.29 -62.93 -6.46
C LEU A 1028 -13.39 -63.36 -7.44
N PRO A 1029 -13.90 -62.43 -8.27
CA PRO A 1029 -14.99 -62.69 -9.20
C PRO A 1029 -14.52 -63.51 -10.41
N LYS A 1030 -15.47 -64.27 -10.99
CA LYS A 1030 -15.25 -65.05 -12.22
C LYS A 1030 -15.02 -64.17 -13.45
N LYS A 1031 -15.74 -63.05 -13.54
CA LYS A 1031 -15.80 -62.15 -14.72
C LYS A 1031 -14.97 -60.88 -14.51
N SER A 1032 -13.67 -61.01 -14.24
CA SER A 1032 -12.77 -59.85 -14.17
C SER A 1032 -11.47 -60.13 -14.93
N HIS A 1033 -11.02 -59.17 -15.73
CA HIS A 1033 -9.74 -59.24 -16.44
C HIS A 1033 -8.56 -59.43 -15.49
N PHE A 1034 -8.59 -58.79 -14.32
CA PHE A 1034 -7.58 -58.97 -13.28
C PHE A 1034 -7.48 -60.41 -12.79
N THR A 1035 -8.62 -61.09 -12.62
CA THR A 1035 -8.67 -62.52 -12.27
C THR A 1035 -8.00 -63.38 -13.35
N LEU A 1036 -8.19 -63.06 -14.64
CA LEU A 1036 -7.52 -63.76 -15.74
C LEU A 1036 -6.00 -63.54 -15.71
N LEU A 1037 -5.54 -62.32 -15.41
CA LEU A 1037 -4.11 -62.02 -15.25
C LEU A 1037 -3.49 -62.79 -14.07
N LEU A 1038 -4.21 -62.99 -12.97
CA LEU A 1038 -3.78 -63.85 -11.86
C LEU A 1038 -3.66 -65.32 -12.27
N ILE A 1039 -4.59 -65.84 -13.07
CA ILE A 1039 -4.52 -67.21 -13.59
C ILE A 1039 -3.34 -67.36 -14.56
N ALA A 1040 -3.11 -66.35 -15.41
CA ALA A 1040 -1.95 -66.31 -16.31
C ALA A 1040 -0.61 -66.29 -15.56
N ASP A 1041 -0.52 -65.51 -14.47
CA ASP A 1041 0.66 -65.48 -13.60
C ASP A 1041 0.87 -66.83 -12.88
N ALA A 1042 -0.19 -67.43 -12.34
CA ALA A 1042 -0.12 -68.76 -11.74
C ALA A 1042 0.32 -69.84 -12.74
N HIS A 1043 -0.16 -69.77 -13.97
CA HIS A 1043 0.25 -70.65 -15.05
C HIS A 1043 1.75 -70.54 -15.36
N SER A 1044 2.28 -69.30 -15.41
CA SER A 1044 3.72 -69.06 -15.60
C SER A 1044 4.55 -69.53 -14.40
N LYS A 1045 4.11 -69.26 -13.17
CA LYS A 1045 4.84 -69.63 -11.94
C LYS A 1045 4.86 -71.12 -11.65
N THR A 1046 3.82 -71.84 -12.10
CA THR A 1046 3.78 -73.31 -12.04
C THR A 1046 4.44 -73.97 -13.25
N LEU A 1047 5.13 -73.18 -14.10
CA LEU A 1047 5.80 -73.65 -15.32
C LEU A 1047 4.87 -74.48 -16.23
N HIS A 1048 3.71 -73.92 -16.57
CA HIS A 1048 2.68 -74.60 -17.38
C HIS A 1048 2.10 -75.86 -16.70
N GLY A 1049 1.99 -75.82 -15.37
CA GLY A 1049 1.43 -76.90 -14.57
C GLY A 1049 0.01 -77.28 -14.99
N GLY A 1050 -0.35 -78.55 -14.81
CA GLY A 1050 -1.70 -79.04 -15.12
C GLY A 1050 -2.80 -78.33 -14.31
N PRO A 1051 -4.07 -78.37 -14.74
CA PRO A 1051 -5.16 -77.62 -14.10
C PRO A 1051 -5.25 -77.82 -12.58
N GLN A 1052 -5.04 -79.05 -12.10
CA GLN A 1052 -5.10 -79.36 -10.67
C GLN A 1052 -3.98 -78.68 -9.86
N LEU A 1053 -2.76 -78.62 -10.41
CA LEU A 1053 -1.62 -77.96 -9.77
C LEU A 1053 -1.83 -76.45 -9.69
N MET A 1054 -2.30 -75.84 -10.79
CA MET A 1054 -2.62 -74.42 -10.83
C MET A 1054 -3.74 -74.05 -9.86
N ILE A 1055 -4.78 -74.86 -9.76
CA ILE A 1055 -5.88 -74.64 -8.80
C ILE A 1055 -5.35 -74.71 -7.37
N ASN A 1056 -4.51 -75.69 -7.05
CA ASN A 1056 -3.91 -75.81 -5.73
C ASN A 1056 -3.02 -74.60 -5.41
N TYR A 1057 -2.21 -74.14 -6.36
CA TYR A 1057 -1.40 -72.94 -6.22
C TYR A 1057 -2.24 -71.68 -6.00
N LEU A 1058 -3.31 -71.48 -6.78
CA LEU A 1058 -4.19 -70.32 -6.59
C LEU A 1058 -4.92 -70.35 -5.24
N ARG A 1059 -5.32 -71.54 -4.77
CA ARG A 1059 -6.02 -71.73 -3.49
C ARG A 1059 -5.16 -71.48 -2.26
N THR A 1060 -3.83 -71.34 -2.39
CA THR A 1060 -3.00 -70.93 -1.25
C THR A 1060 -3.25 -69.48 -0.83
N ALA A 1061 -3.90 -68.67 -1.67
CA ALA A 1061 -4.19 -67.27 -1.35
C ALA A 1061 -5.55 -66.74 -1.85
N TYR A 1062 -6.17 -67.39 -2.84
CA TYR A 1062 -7.36 -66.86 -3.50
C TYR A 1062 -8.49 -67.90 -3.60
N TRP A 1063 -9.70 -67.44 -3.34
CA TRP A 1063 -10.95 -68.14 -3.61
C TRP A 1063 -11.61 -67.51 -4.84
N ILE A 1064 -11.19 -67.97 -6.03
CA ILE A 1064 -11.75 -67.50 -7.30
C ILE A 1064 -13.05 -68.28 -7.60
N ILE A 1065 -14.16 -67.57 -7.79
CA ILE A 1065 -15.45 -68.19 -8.12
C ILE A 1065 -15.34 -68.86 -9.49
N GLY A 1066 -15.65 -70.17 -9.55
CA GLY A 1066 -15.54 -70.93 -10.80
C GLY A 1066 -14.11 -71.23 -11.28
N VAL A 1067 -13.10 -71.20 -10.37
CA VAL A 1067 -11.67 -71.38 -10.72
C VAL A 1067 -11.37 -72.59 -11.63
N ARG A 1068 -12.06 -73.71 -11.45
CA ARG A 1068 -11.86 -74.94 -12.23
C ARG A 1068 -12.09 -74.74 -13.72
N GLU A 1069 -13.16 -74.03 -14.08
CA GLU A 1069 -13.52 -73.77 -15.47
C GLU A 1069 -12.56 -72.75 -16.09
N LEU A 1070 -12.25 -71.69 -15.35
CA LEU A 1070 -11.35 -70.63 -15.83
C LEU A 1070 -9.93 -71.15 -16.10
N VAL A 1071 -9.38 -71.96 -15.18
CA VAL A 1071 -8.06 -72.57 -15.36
C VAL A 1071 -8.05 -73.54 -16.55
N LYS A 1072 -9.08 -74.41 -16.68
CA LYS A 1072 -9.18 -75.32 -17.83
C LYS A 1072 -9.29 -74.56 -19.15
N LEU A 1073 -10.09 -73.49 -19.19
CA LEU A 1073 -10.23 -72.63 -20.36
C LEU A 1073 -8.91 -71.96 -20.73
N TYR A 1074 -8.19 -71.42 -19.75
CA TYR A 1074 -6.91 -70.77 -19.95
C TYR A 1074 -5.84 -71.74 -20.48
N VAL A 1075 -5.71 -72.92 -19.85
CA VAL A 1075 -4.77 -73.96 -20.28
C VAL A 1075 -5.06 -74.43 -21.71
N ARG A 1076 -6.34 -74.60 -22.09
CA ARG A 1076 -6.74 -74.96 -23.46
C ARG A 1076 -6.39 -73.89 -24.51
N LYS A 1077 -6.33 -72.62 -24.10
CA LYS A 1077 -5.92 -71.51 -24.99
C LYS A 1077 -4.41 -71.34 -25.08
N CYS A 1078 -3.63 -71.98 -24.19
CA CYS A 1078 -2.19 -71.87 -24.20
C CYS A 1078 -1.58 -72.79 -25.26
N ILE A 1079 -0.93 -72.19 -26.27
CA ILE A 1079 -0.26 -72.92 -27.36
C ILE A 1079 0.77 -73.92 -26.81
N ILE A 1080 1.54 -73.56 -25.78
CA ILE A 1080 2.57 -74.44 -25.18
C ILE A 1080 1.94 -75.66 -24.51
N CYS A 1081 0.83 -75.48 -23.78
CA CYS A 1081 0.13 -76.60 -23.14
C CYS A 1081 -0.58 -77.49 -24.15
N VAL A 1082 -1.17 -76.91 -25.19
CA VAL A 1082 -1.80 -77.66 -26.29
C VAL A 1082 -0.75 -78.45 -27.06
N ALA A 1083 0.38 -77.83 -27.42
CA ALA A 1083 1.50 -78.50 -28.08
C ALA A 1083 2.10 -79.62 -27.20
N GLY A 1084 2.24 -79.39 -25.89
CA GLY A 1084 2.68 -80.41 -24.94
C GLY A 1084 1.69 -81.57 -24.75
N LEU A 1085 0.38 -81.32 -24.89
CA LEU A 1085 -0.65 -82.36 -24.91
C LEU A 1085 -0.65 -83.17 -26.21
N VAL A 1086 -0.39 -82.54 -27.36
CA VAL A 1086 -0.22 -83.22 -28.66
C VAL A 1086 1.08 -84.04 -28.66
N ALA A 1087 2.17 -83.53 -28.10
CA ALA A 1087 3.42 -84.28 -27.95
C ALA A 1087 3.27 -85.48 -27.01
N ARG A 1088 2.51 -85.36 -25.91
CA ARG A 1088 2.16 -86.49 -25.01
C ARG A 1088 1.15 -87.45 -25.61
N GLY A 1089 0.23 -86.97 -26.46
CA GLY A 1089 -0.71 -87.80 -27.22
C GLY A 1089 -0.01 -88.63 -28.30
N ASN A 1090 0.98 -88.05 -28.98
CA ASN A 1090 1.84 -88.74 -29.95
C ASN A 1090 2.84 -89.68 -29.25
N ALA A 1091 3.38 -89.31 -28.09
CA ALA A 1091 4.23 -90.18 -27.26
C ALA A 1091 3.47 -91.29 -26.51
N ALA A 1092 2.14 -91.22 -26.40
CA ALA A 1092 1.32 -92.33 -25.88
C ALA A 1092 1.01 -93.40 -26.95
N SER A 1093 1.28 -93.11 -28.23
CA SER A 1093 1.16 -94.08 -29.34
C SER A 1093 2.47 -94.79 -29.69
N VAL A 1094 3.60 -94.33 -29.14
CA VAL A 1094 4.92 -94.93 -29.36
C VAL A 1094 5.65 -94.94 -28.02
N CYS A 1095 5.99 -96.15 -27.52
CA CYS A 1095 6.74 -96.43 -26.29
C CYS A 1095 5.91 -96.78 -25.03
N LYS A 1096 5.26 -97.97 -25.07
CA LYS A 1096 5.35 -98.93 -23.96
C LYS A 1096 6.80 -99.48 -23.93
N CYS A 1097 7.24 -99.99 -22.77
CA CYS A 1097 8.58 -100.52 -22.41
C CYS A 1097 9.49 -99.41 -21.81
N GLY A 1098 9.63 -99.28 -20.49
CA GLY A 1098 10.53 -100.06 -19.61
C GLY A 1098 11.96 -99.51 -19.76
N GLY A 1099 12.62 -98.81 -18.83
CA GLY A 1099 12.96 -99.10 -17.44
C GLY A 1099 14.43 -98.64 -17.21
N ALA A 1100 14.79 -98.32 -15.97
CA ALA A 1100 16.16 -98.14 -15.42
C ALA A 1100 16.97 -96.83 -15.69
N ALA A 1101 17.02 -96.00 -14.63
CA ALA A 1101 18.19 -95.50 -13.88
C ALA A 1101 19.39 -94.73 -14.52
N LEU A 1102 19.62 -93.55 -13.92
CA LEU A 1102 20.89 -92.94 -13.43
C LEU A 1102 21.86 -92.16 -14.36
N SER A 1103 22.16 -90.94 -13.85
CA SER A 1103 23.46 -90.23 -13.80
C SER A 1103 23.77 -89.08 -14.77
N VAL A 1104 23.97 -87.91 -14.13
CA VAL A 1104 24.91 -86.79 -14.35
C VAL A 1104 25.81 -86.81 -15.60
N HIS A 1105 25.79 -85.76 -16.42
CA HIS A 1105 26.97 -84.92 -16.71
C HIS A 1105 26.67 -83.66 -17.54
N ALA A 1106 27.69 -82.81 -17.57
CA ALA A 1106 27.73 -81.39 -17.83
C ALA A 1106 28.26 -81.05 -19.25
N ALA A 1107 28.51 -79.75 -19.45
CA ALA A 1107 29.31 -79.12 -20.51
C ALA A 1107 28.54 -78.90 -21.84
N ALA A 1108 28.83 -77.89 -22.65
CA ALA A 1108 29.91 -76.90 -22.72
C ALA A 1108 29.36 -75.69 -23.51
N ALA A 1109 29.67 -74.45 -23.13
CA ALA A 1109 30.77 -73.64 -23.67
C ALA A 1109 30.50 -72.97 -25.03
N GLY A 1110 30.54 -71.64 -25.00
CA GLY A 1110 31.52 -70.87 -25.78
C GLY A 1110 31.17 -70.51 -27.23
N GLY A 1111 31.50 -69.28 -27.61
CA GLY A 1111 31.73 -68.93 -29.01
C GLY A 1111 31.12 -67.61 -29.44
N ALA A 1112 31.87 -66.54 -29.21
CA ALA A 1112 31.74 -65.30 -29.95
C ALA A 1112 32.04 -65.51 -31.44
N LEU A 1113 31.38 -64.77 -32.34
CA LEU A 1113 32.03 -64.00 -33.41
C LEU A 1113 31.03 -63.17 -34.22
N SER A 1114 31.54 -62.00 -34.58
CA SER A 1114 31.05 -60.97 -35.47
C SER A 1114 30.58 -61.43 -36.86
N ALA A 1115 29.63 -60.70 -37.46
CA ALA A 1115 29.84 -60.00 -38.75
C ALA A 1115 28.60 -59.17 -39.17
N GLN A 1116 28.86 -57.90 -39.40
CA GLN A 1116 28.41 -57.00 -40.48
C GLN A 1116 27.13 -57.28 -41.32
N THR A 1117 26.40 -56.16 -41.50
CA THR A 1117 25.73 -55.66 -42.71
C THR A 1117 24.53 -56.41 -43.30
N SER A 1118 23.34 -55.84 -43.07
CA SER A 1118 22.55 -55.11 -44.09
C SER A 1118 21.44 -54.31 -43.41
#